data_AF-A0A4Y7SSJ8-F1
#
_entry.id   AF-A0A4Y7SSJ8-F1
#
_cell.length_a   1.000
_cell.length_b   1.000
_cell.length_c   1.000
_cell.angle_alpha   90.00
_cell.angle_beta   90.00
_cell.angle_gamma   90.00
#
_symmetry.space_group_name_H-M   'P 1'
#
loop_
_entity.id
_entity.type
_entity.pdbx_description
1 polymer ?
#
loop_
_entity_poly.entity_id
_entity_poly.type
_entity_poly.pdbx_seq_one_letter_code
_entity_poly.pdbx_strand_id
1 'polypeptide(L)'
;MLRGGQLPFLPMYDPIVELIGTARRGDRVSVGKLAHILMQDIGNYTVDIFDALVSQLRPDVLTKVVQAFNEGRQLPAPLLFAKETGSMAISGVYMAPLGCAKHPGAKQATVSIIRGNLSTILTWILVDLGHRPGFVDTSKPVKAEEPSFVLHAGLLRGVMDLDPSLEEDILASPVAVDIALVLWSTLTHESKPLFLAQQRFRIHEAGCAIIDVVLRFVRITECDNPAPIIQRLSAASTPCDGATFVDRLIARGNLLISYAQAKQDTMNYLKILESCRAMLDINQALLLQHPQTIGAAISEATNNVVTYCNLLTPLARARVDGEVEHRFTERLSDLFNFVFSQWVLGSSNSFQRHLSDSLQPGRVVTAVCSILKNRLLSRPGMEKLYYLIKMVKDSFVFPVSANVVFRQVLTHGEWTLLQGQVLREPKVPFIEIRTEFLALSLDMKDSYQSIPRRFPICDNLAHHLTNPPMFINAKACSNCQSVTYCSKLCQTQDWAPRHQFECKPSRRVYLEQKQEERRYRQRMRAHHLAFTIRYFHNSLAGKYGPVIAANRDAPSPMVAFIDLKGFPFTPSVLTLEEYAREERLRVPTHLRRRFDEMVALAMEPEAADEPMAYRMVHSEVGFGRERVSIIGIVTRKDTIFWSGGGPRVMISMCCTR
;
A
#
# COMPACT_ATOMS: atom_id res chain seq x y z
N MET A 1 32.35 -49.55 73.23
CA MET A 1 33.01 -48.24 73.05
C MET A 1 33.79 -48.25 71.72
N LEU A 2 33.15 -47.90 70.61
CA LEU A 2 33.82 -47.48 69.38
C LEU A 2 33.09 -46.21 68.94
N ARG A 3 33.74 -45.06 69.15
CA ARG A 3 33.20 -43.74 68.82
C ARG A 3 33.18 -43.59 67.30
N GLY A 4 32.00 -43.33 66.74
CA GLY A 4 31.84 -42.89 65.35
C GLY A 4 32.48 -41.52 65.16
N GLY A 5 33.63 -41.48 64.51
CA GLY A 5 34.19 -40.25 63.96
C GLY A 5 33.48 -39.93 62.65
N GLN A 6 32.70 -38.84 62.63
CA GLN A 6 32.30 -38.20 61.38
C GLN A 6 33.58 -37.75 60.69
N LEU A 7 33.92 -38.38 59.57
CA LEU A 7 34.91 -37.84 58.64
C LEU A 7 34.43 -36.44 58.22
N PRO A 8 35.29 -35.41 58.24
CA PRO A 8 34.91 -34.09 57.76
C PRO A 8 34.45 -34.22 56.31
N PHE A 9 33.23 -33.76 56.02
CA PHE A 9 32.75 -33.59 54.65
C PHE A 9 33.76 -32.72 53.91
N LEU A 10 34.63 -33.35 53.10
CA LEU A 10 35.39 -32.63 52.10
C LEU A 10 34.35 -32.01 51.18
N PRO A 11 34.36 -30.68 50.96
CA PRO A 11 33.41 -30.05 50.05
C PRO A 11 33.56 -30.74 48.70
N MET A 12 32.48 -31.39 48.24
CA MET A 12 32.43 -31.95 46.90
C MET A 12 32.70 -30.80 45.95
N TYR A 13 33.88 -30.82 45.34
CA TYR A 13 34.33 -29.78 44.45
C TYR A 13 33.44 -29.82 43.21
N ASP A 14 32.57 -28.82 43.05
CA ASP A 14 31.69 -28.74 41.90
C ASP A 14 32.52 -28.38 40.66
N PRO A 15 32.72 -29.30 39.70
CA PRO A 15 33.55 -29.05 38.53
C PRO A 15 33.04 -27.87 37.68
N ILE A 16 31.75 -27.52 37.80
CA ILE A 16 31.16 -26.38 37.10
C ILE A 16 31.67 -25.06 37.68
N VAL A 17 31.86 -24.96 38.99
CA VAL A 17 32.37 -23.74 39.64
C VAL A 17 33.79 -23.42 39.20
N GLU A 18 34.64 -24.44 39.08
CA GLU A 18 35.99 -24.27 38.52
C GLU A 18 35.94 -23.83 37.06
N LEU A 19 35.09 -24.48 36.25
CA LEU A 19 34.91 -24.13 34.83
C LEU A 19 34.43 -22.69 34.64
N ILE A 20 33.52 -22.21 35.50
CA ILE A 20 33.08 -20.80 35.53
C ILE A 20 34.28 -19.89 35.82
N GLY A 21 35.08 -20.22 36.83
CA GLY A 21 36.26 -19.45 37.22
C GLY A 21 37.33 -19.38 36.12
N THR A 22 37.63 -20.50 35.46
CA THR A 22 38.59 -20.56 34.34
C THR A 22 38.05 -19.86 33.09
N ALA A 23 36.76 -20.02 32.78
CA ALA A 23 36.12 -19.32 31.67
C ALA A 23 36.18 -17.81 31.84
N ARG A 24 35.86 -17.27 33.03
CA ARG A 24 35.97 -15.83 33.35
C ARG A 24 37.38 -15.28 33.12
N ARG A 25 38.43 -16.10 33.27
CA ARG A 25 39.84 -15.72 33.01
C ARG A 25 40.22 -15.76 31.52
N GLY A 26 39.31 -16.12 30.62
CA GLY A 26 39.59 -16.18 29.19
C GLY A 26 40.08 -17.54 28.68
N ASP A 27 39.94 -18.61 29.46
CA ASP A 27 40.28 -19.95 28.99
C ASP A 27 39.26 -20.45 27.96
N ARG A 28 39.65 -20.47 26.68
CA ARG A 28 38.80 -20.89 25.55
C ARG A 28 38.19 -22.27 25.73
N VAL A 29 38.95 -23.23 26.26
CA VAL A 29 38.47 -24.61 26.45
C VAL A 29 37.31 -24.62 27.44
N SER A 30 37.43 -23.88 28.54
CA SER A 30 36.37 -23.74 29.55
C SER A 30 35.15 -23.01 29.01
N VAL A 31 35.33 -21.95 28.21
CA VAL A 31 34.23 -21.25 27.52
C VAL A 31 33.46 -22.21 26.61
N GLY A 32 34.17 -22.98 25.78
CA GLY A 32 33.57 -23.98 24.90
C GLY A 32 32.83 -25.07 25.68
N LYS A 33 33.41 -25.56 26.79
CA LYS A 33 32.76 -26.54 27.68
C LYS A 33 31.47 -26.00 28.31
N LEU A 34 31.48 -24.77 28.82
CA LEU A 34 30.27 -24.15 29.39
C LEU A 34 29.17 -23.97 28.34
N ALA A 35 29.51 -23.47 27.15
CA ALA A 35 28.55 -23.36 26.05
C ALA A 35 27.97 -24.74 25.67
N HIS A 36 28.82 -25.76 25.62
CA HIS A 36 28.41 -27.13 25.33
C HIS A 36 27.50 -27.72 26.41
N ILE A 37 27.80 -27.50 27.69
CA ILE A 37 26.95 -27.93 28.83
C ILE A 37 25.54 -27.35 28.69
N LEU A 38 25.41 -26.05 28.37
CA LEU A 38 24.11 -25.42 28.16
C LEU A 38 23.37 -25.98 26.95
N MET A 39 24.08 -26.28 25.85
CA MET A 39 23.50 -26.86 24.65
C MET A 39 23.03 -28.31 24.83
N GLN A 40 23.72 -29.09 25.68
CA GLN A 40 23.37 -30.48 25.96
C GLN A 40 22.20 -30.61 26.93
N ASP A 41 22.21 -29.86 28.03
CA ASP A 41 21.12 -29.82 29.00
C ASP A 41 20.94 -28.41 29.53
N ILE A 42 19.87 -27.78 29.04
CA ILE A 42 19.45 -26.45 29.45
C ILE A 42 19.06 -26.36 30.94
N GLY A 43 18.92 -27.49 31.64
CA GLY A 43 18.74 -27.55 33.09
C GLY A 43 19.95 -27.11 33.90
N ASN A 44 21.13 -27.08 33.27
CA ASN A 44 22.34 -26.54 33.88
C ASN A 44 22.43 -25.02 33.77
N TYR A 45 21.39 -24.34 33.28
CA TYR A 45 21.42 -22.89 33.14
C TYR A 45 21.44 -22.19 34.49
N THR A 46 22.51 -21.43 34.74
CA THR A 46 22.63 -20.54 35.90
C THR A 46 23.06 -19.15 35.44
N VAL A 47 22.74 -18.13 36.24
CA VAL A 47 23.17 -16.75 35.99
C VAL A 47 24.69 -16.65 35.96
N ASP A 48 25.40 -17.42 36.79
CA ASP A 48 26.88 -17.42 36.83
C ASP A 48 27.52 -17.99 35.56
N ILE A 49 26.98 -19.08 35.01
CA ILE A 49 27.46 -19.62 33.73
C ILE A 49 27.19 -18.60 32.62
N PHE A 50 26.00 -18.00 32.60
CA PHE A 50 25.63 -17.00 31.61
C PHE A 50 26.53 -15.75 31.69
N ASP A 51 26.74 -15.21 32.89
CA ASP A 51 27.65 -14.09 33.16
C ASP A 51 29.09 -14.41 32.74
N ALA A 52 29.58 -15.61 33.08
CA ALA A 52 30.90 -16.05 32.66
C ALA A 52 31.05 -16.08 31.14
N LEU A 53 30.03 -16.51 30.39
CA LEU A 53 30.04 -16.48 28.93
C LEU A 53 29.99 -15.05 28.39
N VAL A 54 29.11 -14.19 28.90
CA VAL A 54 28.99 -12.79 28.47
C VAL A 54 30.29 -12.02 28.74
N SER A 55 30.98 -12.29 29.86
CA SER A 55 32.27 -11.65 30.19
C SER A 55 33.38 -11.87 29.14
N GLN A 56 33.22 -12.88 28.28
CA GLN A 56 34.18 -13.18 27.20
C GLN A 56 33.94 -12.36 25.93
N LEU A 57 32.82 -11.66 25.84
CA LEU A 57 32.51 -10.74 24.76
C LEU A 57 33.23 -9.41 25.00
N ARG A 58 34.56 -9.42 24.97
CA ARG A 58 35.39 -8.27 25.37
C ARG A 58 35.33 -7.11 24.36
N PRO A 59 34.91 -5.88 24.76
CA PRO A 59 34.79 -4.74 23.86
C PRO A 59 36.11 -4.26 23.23
N ASP A 60 37.22 -4.35 23.96
CA ASP A 60 38.56 -3.93 23.51
C ASP A 60 39.09 -4.82 22.39
N VAL A 61 38.85 -6.13 22.48
CA VAL A 61 39.17 -7.11 21.44
C VAL A 61 38.29 -6.87 20.22
N LEU A 62 36.99 -6.70 20.43
CA LEU A 62 36.02 -6.49 19.37
C LEU A 62 36.37 -5.27 18.51
N THR A 63 36.78 -4.17 19.16
CA THR A 63 37.24 -2.95 18.45
C THR A 63 38.40 -3.24 17.51
N LYS A 64 39.38 -4.04 17.95
CA LYS A 64 40.54 -4.44 17.13
C LYS A 64 40.15 -5.38 16.00
N VAL A 65 39.20 -6.29 16.22
CA VAL A 65 38.67 -7.19 15.18
C VAL A 65 37.94 -6.40 14.10
N VAL A 66 37.06 -5.48 14.51
CA VAL A 66 36.34 -4.59 13.58
C VAL A 66 37.31 -3.69 12.80
N GLN A 67 38.33 -3.14 13.46
CA GLN A 67 39.36 -2.35 12.79
C GLN A 67 40.10 -3.17 11.72
N ALA A 68 40.52 -4.39 12.04
CA ALA A 68 41.20 -5.26 11.07
C ALA A 68 40.30 -5.60 9.86
N PHE A 69 39.00 -5.84 10.09
CA PHE A 69 38.02 -5.97 9.00
C PHE A 69 37.90 -4.70 8.17
N ASN A 70 37.93 -3.53 8.81
CA ASN A 70 37.81 -2.25 8.11
C ASN A 70 38.96 -2.01 7.13
N GLU A 71 40.15 -2.50 7.48
CA GLU A 71 41.36 -2.35 6.69
C GLU A 71 41.57 -3.53 5.72
N GLY A 72 40.64 -4.50 5.66
CA GLY A 72 40.77 -5.70 4.84
C GLY A 72 41.94 -6.60 5.24
N ARG A 73 42.44 -6.49 6.49
CA ARG A 73 43.59 -7.26 6.98
C ARG A 73 43.16 -8.62 7.50
N GLN A 74 44.03 -9.63 7.32
CA GLN A 74 43.88 -10.90 8.03
C GLN A 74 44.05 -10.67 9.54
N LEU A 75 43.24 -11.36 10.35
CA LEU A 75 43.32 -11.26 11.80
C LEU A 75 44.63 -11.91 12.30
N PRO A 76 45.47 -11.19 13.07
CA PRO A 76 46.58 -11.80 13.81
C PRO A 76 46.09 -12.96 14.68
N ALA A 77 46.91 -13.99 14.87
CA ALA A 77 46.55 -15.20 15.63
C ALA A 77 45.89 -14.92 17.01
N PRO A 78 46.36 -13.95 17.82
CA PRO A 78 45.69 -13.62 19.09
C PRO A 78 44.26 -13.08 18.92
N LEU A 79 44.00 -12.28 17.87
CA LEU A 79 42.67 -11.75 17.57
C LEU A 79 41.77 -12.81 16.96
N LEU A 80 42.32 -13.73 16.16
CA LEU A 80 41.58 -14.89 15.65
C LEU A 80 41.13 -15.80 16.80
N PHE A 81 42.02 -16.12 17.73
CA PHE A 81 41.69 -16.91 18.93
C PHE A 81 40.61 -16.23 19.79
N ALA A 82 40.72 -14.92 19.96
CA ALA A 82 39.74 -14.16 20.71
C ALA A 82 38.39 -14.08 19.97
N LYS A 83 38.39 -14.01 18.63
CA LYS A 83 37.18 -14.13 17.81
C LYS A 83 36.50 -15.48 18.04
N GLU A 84 37.25 -16.57 17.94
CA GLU A 84 36.71 -17.93 18.16
C GLU A 84 36.14 -18.10 19.57
N THR A 85 36.80 -17.53 20.58
CA THR A 85 36.30 -17.53 21.96
C THR A 85 35.00 -16.72 22.08
N GLY A 86 34.92 -15.57 21.42
CA GLY A 86 33.69 -14.76 21.32
C GLY A 86 32.55 -15.52 20.64
N SER A 87 32.81 -16.21 19.53
CA SER A 87 31.82 -17.05 18.83
C SER A 87 31.27 -18.18 19.71
N MET A 88 32.15 -18.84 20.49
CA MET A 88 31.74 -19.85 21.47
C MET A 88 30.86 -19.24 22.58
N ALA A 89 31.22 -18.05 23.08
CA ALA A 89 30.43 -17.34 24.06
C ALA A 89 29.04 -16.95 23.53
N ILE A 90 28.94 -16.42 22.29
CA ILE A 90 27.66 -16.12 21.64
C ILE A 90 26.78 -17.36 21.50
N SER A 91 27.38 -18.52 21.19
CA SER A 91 26.65 -19.80 21.13
C SER A 91 26.06 -20.20 22.50
N GLY A 92 26.73 -19.84 23.60
CA GLY A 92 26.17 -20.00 24.94
C GLY A 92 25.09 -18.95 25.27
N VAL A 93 25.26 -17.71 24.81
CA VAL A 93 24.26 -16.63 24.98
C VAL A 93 22.95 -16.96 24.29
N TYR A 94 23.00 -17.64 23.13
CA TYR A 94 21.81 -18.17 22.43
C TYR A 94 20.89 -19.01 23.33
N MET A 95 21.42 -19.67 24.37
CA MET A 95 20.63 -20.50 25.27
C MET A 95 19.85 -19.70 26.33
N ALA A 96 20.10 -18.40 26.48
CA ALA A 96 19.52 -17.59 27.55
C ALA A 96 17.98 -17.56 27.58
N PRO A 97 17.26 -17.40 26.45
CA PRO A 97 15.79 -17.40 26.46
C PRO A 97 15.21 -18.72 26.98
N LEU A 98 15.84 -19.85 26.62
CA LEU A 98 15.41 -21.18 27.04
C LEU A 98 15.79 -21.47 28.49
N GLY A 99 16.98 -21.02 28.89
CA GLY A 99 17.42 -21.06 30.27
C GLY A 99 16.44 -20.32 31.17
N CYS A 100 16.01 -19.12 30.79
CA CYS A 100 15.03 -18.35 31.54
C CYS A 100 13.63 -18.97 31.52
N ALA A 101 13.22 -19.62 30.42
CA ALA A 101 11.96 -20.34 30.36
C ALA A 101 11.94 -21.54 31.32
N LYS A 102 13.05 -22.28 31.43
CA LYS A 102 13.20 -23.41 32.38
C LYS A 102 13.47 -22.96 33.81
N HIS A 103 14.14 -21.83 34.00
CA HIS A 103 14.51 -21.24 35.29
C HIS A 103 14.00 -19.79 35.40
N PRO A 104 12.69 -19.56 35.62
CA PRO A 104 12.10 -18.21 35.63
C PRO A 104 12.75 -17.25 36.64
N GLY A 105 13.27 -17.76 37.76
CA GLY A 105 13.97 -16.97 38.77
C GLY A 105 15.29 -16.33 38.28
N ALA A 106 15.90 -16.86 37.21
CA ALA A 106 17.10 -16.30 36.61
C ALA A 106 16.81 -15.13 35.65
N LYS A 107 15.56 -15.00 35.19
CA LYS A 107 15.17 -14.10 34.10
C LYS A 107 15.63 -12.66 34.31
N GLN A 108 15.34 -12.07 35.47
CA GLN A 108 15.63 -10.65 35.72
C GLN A 108 17.14 -10.36 35.74
N ALA A 109 17.94 -11.25 36.34
CA ALA A 109 19.39 -11.13 36.34
C ALA A 109 19.97 -11.29 34.93
N THR A 110 19.49 -12.28 34.17
CA THR A 110 19.86 -12.48 32.76
C THR A 110 19.54 -11.26 31.90
N VAL A 111 18.33 -10.68 32.03
CA VAL A 111 17.93 -9.46 31.32
C VAL A 111 18.85 -8.29 31.67
N SER A 112 19.18 -8.12 32.95
CA SER A 112 20.12 -7.08 33.41
C SER A 112 21.51 -7.25 32.77
N ILE A 113 22.04 -8.48 32.72
CA ILE A 113 23.34 -8.77 32.10
C ILE A 113 23.29 -8.51 30.59
N ILE A 114 22.24 -8.94 29.89
CA ILE A 114 22.07 -8.71 28.45
C ILE A 114 22.01 -7.21 28.17
N ARG A 115 21.15 -6.46 28.86
CA ARG A 115 21.01 -5.00 28.68
C ARG A 115 22.35 -4.29 28.89
N GLY A 116 23.06 -4.61 29.97
CA GLY A 116 24.38 -4.01 30.26
C GLY A 116 25.45 -4.29 29.20
N ASN A 117 25.28 -5.34 28.38
CA ASN A 117 26.24 -5.78 27.37
C ASN A 117 25.67 -5.77 25.94
N LEU A 118 24.49 -5.17 25.71
CA LEU A 118 23.71 -5.40 24.49
C LEU A 118 24.46 -4.94 23.23
N SER A 119 25.04 -3.75 23.25
CA SER A 119 25.82 -3.21 22.12
C SER A 119 26.97 -4.14 21.73
N THR A 120 27.65 -4.71 22.73
CA THR A 120 28.76 -5.63 22.53
C THR A 120 28.29 -6.98 21.98
N ILE A 121 27.20 -7.54 22.52
CA ILE A 121 26.57 -8.77 22.01
C ILE A 121 26.19 -8.61 20.53
N LEU A 122 25.47 -7.54 20.18
CA LEU A 122 25.05 -7.27 18.81
C LEU A 122 26.24 -7.11 17.85
N THR A 123 27.29 -6.41 18.28
CA THR A 123 28.47 -6.22 17.43
C THR A 123 29.23 -7.54 17.23
N TRP A 124 29.30 -8.40 18.24
CA TRP A 124 29.86 -9.74 18.12
C TRP A 124 29.05 -10.63 17.18
N ILE A 125 27.72 -10.58 17.23
CA ILE A 125 26.85 -11.28 16.26
C ILE A 125 27.19 -10.84 14.83
N LEU A 126 27.27 -9.52 14.59
CA LEU A 126 27.57 -9.00 13.26
C LEU A 126 28.96 -9.42 12.75
N VAL A 127 29.96 -9.43 13.64
CA VAL A 127 31.32 -9.91 13.37
C VAL A 127 31.37 -11.42 13.09
N ASP A 128 30.58 -12.19 13.81
CA ASP A 128 30.48 -13.64 13.60
C ASP A 128 29.84 -13.97 12.24
N LEU A 129 28.86 -13.16 11.82
CA LEU A 129 28.30 -13.18 10.46
C LEU A 129 29.28 -12.69 9.38
N GLY A 130 30.48 -12.23 9.76
CA GLY A 130 31.51 -11.76 8.82
C GLY A 130 31.34 -10.31 8.35
N HIS A 131 30.56 -9.52 9.07
CA HIS A 131 30.26 -8.12 8.73
C HIS A 131 30.75 -7.15 9.81
N ARG A 132 30.71 -5.85 9.51
CA ARG A 132 31.11 -4.77 10.41
C ARG A 132 30.00 -3.73 10.54
N PRO A 133 29.84 -3.06 11.69
CA PRO A 133 28.84 -2.01 11.84
C PRO A 133 29.03 -0.92 10.79
N GLY A 134 27.94 -0.41 10.24
CA GLY A 134 28.01 0.65 9.24
C GLY A 134 28.18 0.14 7.80
N PHE A 135 28.70 -1.08 7.60
CA PHE A 135 29.03 -1.62 6.29
C PHE A 135 28.65 -3.10 6.19
N VAL A 136 27.56 -3.34 5.47
CA VAL A 136 27.16 -4.69 5.09
C VAL A 136 27.57 -4.88 3.63
N ASP A 137 28.12 -6.04 3.27
CA ASP A 137 28.41 -6.40 1.87
C ASP A 137 27.63 -7.67 1.54
N THR A 138 26.52 -7.53 0.82
CA THR A 138 25.66 -8.66 0.42
C THR A 138 25.96 -9.13 -1.00
N SER A 139 26.96 -8.53 -1.66
CA SER A 139 27.36 -8.94 -3.01
C SER A 139 28.04 -10.30 -3.01
N LYS A 140 28.64 -10.68 -1.87
CA LYS A 140 29.27 -11.98 -1.69
C LYS A 140 28.23 -12.99 -1.23
N PRO A 141 27.89 -14.00 -2.06
CA PRO A 141 27.05 -15.09 -1.61
C PRO A 141 27.73 -15.76 -0.42
N VAL A 142 27.07 -15.72 0.73
CA VAL A 142 27.53 -16.45 1.91
C VAL A 142 27.40 -17.94 1.59
N LYS A 143 28.38 -18.73 2.00
CA LYS A 143 28.23 -20.19 2.00
C LYS A 143 27.19 -20.56 3.07
N ALA A 144 25.91 -20.57 2.69
CA ALA A 144 24.75 -20.77 3.58
C ALA A 144 24.65 -22.12 4.29
N GLU A 145 25.72 -22.91 4.29
CA GLU A 145 25.81 -24.09 5.11
C GLU A 145 26.13 -23.75 6.57
N GLU A 146 26.48 -22.50 6.89
CA GLU A 146 26.74 -22.13 8.28
C GLU A 146 25.45 -22.03 9.12
N PRO A 147 25.28 -22.89 10.14
CA PRO A 147 24.18 -22.78 11.10
C PRO A 147 24.17 -21.44 11.86
N SER A 148 25.26 -20.66 11.78
CA SER A 148 25.47 -19.37 12.45
C SER A 148 24.33 -18.38 12.18
N PHE A 149 23.94 -18.16 10.93
CA PHE A 149 22.88 -17.20 10.57
C PHE A 149 21.54 -17.53 11.24
N VAL A 150 21.23 -18.81 11.36
CA VAL A 150 19.99 -19.31 11.97
C VAL A 150 20.02 -19.12 13.47
N LEU A 151 21.16 -19.48 14.08
CA LEU A 151 21.38 -19.34 15.50
C LEU A 151 21.33 -17.86 15.91
N HIS A 152 21.91 -16.96 15.12
CA HIS A 152 21.89 -15.52 15.38
C HIS A 152 20.50 -14.91 15.22
N ALA A 153 19.74 -15.31 14.19
CA ALA A 153 18.35 -14.88 14.05
C ALA A 153 17.48 -15.39 15.22
N GLY A 154 17.68 -16.65 15.62
CA GLY A 154 16.99 -17.24 16.78
C GLY A 154 17.38 -16.58 18.10
N LEU A 155 18.66 -16.24 18.28
CA LEU A 155 19.17 -15.50 19.44
C LEU A 155 18.48 -14.14 19.53
N LEU A 156 18.52 -13.34 18.47
CA LEU A 156 17.91 -12.01 18.46
C LEU A 156 16.43 -12.09 18.81
N ARG A 157 15.69 -12.97 18.14
CA ARG A 157 14.28 -13.16 18.41
C ARG A 157 14.03 -13.59 19.86
N GLY A 158 14.76 -14.59 20.35
CA GLY A 158 14.58 -15.10 21.71
C GLY A 158 14.92 -14.07 22.78
N VAL A 159 15.89 -13.19 22.54
CA VAL A 159 16.22 -12.07 23.43
C VAL A 159 15.12 -11.01 23.40
N MET A 160 14.57 -10.68 22.23
CA MET A 160 13.41 -9.78 22.12
C MET A 160 12.18 -10.37 22.85
N ASP A 161 11.96 -11.68 22.75
CA ASP A 161 10.87 -12.40 23.44
C ASP A 161 11.09 -12.49 24.96
N LEU A 162 12.32 -12.31 25.43
CA LEU A 162 12.66 -12.44 26.85
C LEU A 162 12.06 -11.29 27.67
N ASP A 163 12.21 -10.04 27.20
CA ASP A 163 11.72 -8.87 27.92
C ASP A 163 11.39 -7.72 26.95
N PRO A 164 10.21 -7.07 27.06
CA PRO A 164 9.82 -5.97 26.17
C PRO A 164 10.85 -4.83 26.11
N SER A 165 11.53 -4.56 27.22
CA SER A 165 12.52 -3.50 27.27
C SER A 165 13.80 -3.87 26.51
N LEU A 166 14.14 -5.17 26.38
CA LEU A 166 15.24 -5.61 25.51
C LEU A 166 14.85 -5.52 24.03
N GLU A 167 13.60 -5.82 23.70
CA GLU A 167 13.08 -5.62 22.35
C GLU A 167 13.20 -4.14 21.94
N GLU A 168 12.76 -3.21 22.78
CA GLU A 168 12.92 -1.77 22.55
C GLU A 168 14.40 -1.37 22.33
N ASP A 169 15.30 -1.82 23.21
CA ASP A 169 16.74 -1.54 23.11
C ASP A 169 17.36 -2.11 21.81
N ILE A 170 16.96 -3.31 21.39
CA ILE A 170 17.45 -3.93 20.15
C ILE A 170 16.92 -3.18 18.93
N LEU A 171 15.63 -2.86 18.93
CA LEU A 171 14.97 -2.17 17.83
C LEU A 171 15.50 -0.73 17.64
N ALA A 172 15.95 -0.09 18.71
CA ALA A 172 16.63 1.20 18.68
C ALA A 172 18.11 1.13 18.21
N SER A 173 18.70 -0.07 18.16
CA SER A 173 20.13 -0.24 17.87
C SER A 173 20.43 -0.24 16.37
N PRO A 174 21.29 0.68 15.85
CA PRO A 174 21.71 0.67 14.45
C PRO A 174 22.43 -0.61 14.03
N VAL A 175 23.18 -1.22 14.96
CA VAL A 175 23.90 -2.49 14.70
C VAL A 175 22.92 -3.64 14.49
N ALA A 176 21.81 -3.65 15.23
CA ALA A 176 20.79 -4.67 15.06
C ALA A 176 20.05 -4.53 13.71
N VAL A 177 19.86 -3.30 13.21
CA VAL A 177 19.37 -3.06 11.85
C VAL A 177 20.34 -3.63 10.81
N ASP A 178 21.65 -3.41 10.96
CA ASP A 178 22.65 -3.98 10.07
C ASP A 178 22.61 -5.53 10.10
N ILE A 179 22.46 -6.15 11.28
CA ILE A 179 22.28 -7.61 11.40
C ILE A 179 20.99 -8.07 10.68
N ALA A 180 19.87 -7.38 10.89
CA ALA A 180 18.61 -7.72 10.24
C ALA A 180 18.74 -7.68 8.71
N LEU A 181 19.43 -6.68 8.17
CA LEU A 181 19.72 -6.57 6.73
C LEU A 181 20.66 -7.67 6.24
N VAL A 182 21.72 -8.01 6.99
CA VAL A 182 22.58 -9.17 6.67
C VAL A 182 21.76 -10.44 6.57
N LEU A 183 21.00 -10.76 7.61
CA LEU A 183 20.16 -11.97 7.67
C LEU A 183 19.16 -11.99 6.52
N TRP A 184 18.59 -10.83 6.17
CA TRP A 184 17.66 -10.69 5.07
C TRP A 184 18.31 -10.90 3.70
N SER A 185 19.47 -10.33 3.45
CA SER A 185 20.09 -10.38 2.12
C SER A 185 20.85 -11.66 1.86
N THR A 186 21.10 -12.47 2.88
CA THR A 186 21.85 -13.72 2.78
C THR A 186 21.14 -14.76 1.90
N LEU A 187 21.92 -15.39 1.01
CA LEU A 187 21.48 -16.43 0.08
C LEU A 187 22.19 -17.74 0.30
N THR A 188 21.54 -18.81 -0.14
CA THR A 188 22.14 -20.13 -0.32
C THR A 188 23.08 -20.18 -1.51
N HIS A 189 23.87 -21.26 -1.56
CA HIS A 189 24.72 -21.55 -2.73
C HIS A 189 23.89 -21.69 -4.02
N GLU A 190 22.60 -22.04 -3.92
CA GLU A 190 21.65 -22.07 -5.03
C GLU A 190 21.04 -20.68 -5.34
N SER A 191 21.57 -19.60 -4.76
CA SER A 191 21.06 -18.23 -4.88
C SER A 191 19.62 -18.05 -4.37
N LYS A 192 19.11 -18.97 -3.54
CA LYS A 192 17.81 -18.84 -2.89
C LYS A 192 17.96 -18.09 -1.57
N PRO A 193 16.98 -17.32 -1.11
CA PRO A 193 17.05 -16.70 0.21
C PRO A 193 17.24 -17.76 1.29
N LEU A 194 18.05 -17.44 2.29
CA LEU A 194 18.17 -18.29 3.47
C LEU A 194 16.80 -18.37 4.16
N PHE A 195 16.25 -19.58 4.22
CA PHE A 195 14.94 -19.86 4.78
C PHE A 195 14.99 -21.19 5.51
N LEU A 196 14.77 -21.16 6.83
CA LEU A 196 14.86 -22.35 7.67
C LEU A 196 13.56 -22.57 8.41
N ALA A 197 12.58 -23.13 7.71
CA ALA A 197 11.36 -23.60 8.35
C ALA A 197 11.46 -25.06 8.85
N GLN A 198 12.60 -25.74 8.62
CA GLN A 198 12.70 -27.21 8.81
C GLN A 198 13.82 -27.73 9.73
N GLN A 199 14.57 -26.91 10.47
CA GLN A 199 15.69 -27.48 11.25
C GLN A 199 15.36 -27.97 12.66
N ARG A 200 16.07 -29.05 13.01
CA ARG A 200 15.99 -30.00 14.14
C ARG A 200 15.92 -29.43 15.56
N PHE A 201 15.99 -28.12 15.72
CA PHE A 201 15.90 -27.50 17.02
C PHE A 201 14.42 -27.38 17.37
N ARG A 202 13.92 -28.30 18.21
CA ARG A 202 12.53 -28.37 18.74
C ARG A 202 12.08 -27.12 19.52
N ILE A 203 12.86 -26.06 19.44
CA ILE A 203 12.88 -24.95 20.36
C ILE A 203 11.80 -23.93 19.97
N HIS A 204 11.40 -23.87 18.70
CA HIS A 204 10.40 -22.90 18.25
C HIS A 204 9.43 -23.51 17.23
N GLU A 205 8.17 -23.72 17.64
CA GLU A 205 7.05 -24.05 16.74
C GLU A 205 6.65 -22.87 15.82
N ALA A 206 7.29 -21.72 15.99
CA ALA A 206 6.84 -20.46 15.42
C ALA A 206 7.75 -20.03 14.27
N GLY A 207 7.44 -20.42 13.03
CA GLY A 207 7.92 -19.74 11.82
C GLY A 207 9.43 -19.59 11.62
N CYS A 208 9.81 -18.66 10.73
CA CYS A 208 11.20 -18.37 10.36
C CYS A 208 11.74 -17.19 11.18
N ALA A 209 12.73 -17.43 12.04
CA ALA A 209 13.29 -16.41 12.94
C ALA A 209 13.83 -15.16 12.19
N ILE A 210 14.39 -15.33 11.00
CA ILE A 210 14.86 -14.21 10.15
C ILE A 210 13.70 -13.27 9.81
N ILE A 211 12.55 -13.85 9.43
CA ILE A 211 11.36 -13.09 9.05
C ILE A 211 10.79 -12.39 10.27
N ASP A 212 10.69 -13.07 11.41
CA ASP A 212 10.19 -12.46 12.64
C ASP A 212 11.04 -11.27 13.10
N VAL A 213 12.38 -11.41 13.09
CA VAL A 213 13.30 -10.32 13.45
C VAL A 213 13.11 -9.12 12.52
N VAL A 214 13.13 -9.34 11.20
CA VAL A 214 12.95 -8.24 10.24
C VAL A 214 11.61 -7.57 10.42
N LEU A 215 10.53 -8.33 10.60
CA LEU A 215 9.19 -7.76 10.79
C LEU A 215 9.04 -6.92 12.05
N ARG A 216 9.75 -7.24 13.13
CA ARG A 216 9.77 -6.36 14.31
C ARG A 216 10.41 -5.02 13.98
N PHE A 217 11.51 -5.00 13.24
CA PHE A 217 12.08 -3.75 12.72
C PHE A 217 11.15 -3.00 11.78
N VAL A 218 10.31 -3.73 11.04
CA VAL A 218 9.31 -3.12 10.16
C VAL A 218 8.15 -2.51 10.94
N ARG A 219 7.63 -3.19 11.96
CA ARG A 219 6.35 -2.84 12.64
C ARG A 219 6.41 -1.56 13.49
N ILE A 220 7.59 -1.02 13.77
CA ILE A 220 7.75 0.25 14.52
C ILE A 220 7.18 1.46 13.74
N THR A 221 6.82 1.29 12.47
CA THR A 221 6.28 2.32 11.57
C THR A 221 4.90 2.86 11.93
N GLU A 222 4.23 2.36 12.97
CA GLU A 222 2.99 3.00 13.46
C GLU A 222 3.25 4.33 14.18
N CYS A 223 4.50 4.66 14.53
CA CYS A 223 4.92 6.00 14.97
C CYS A 223 5.41 6.82 13.76
N ASP A 224 5.20 8.14 13.76
CA ASP A 224 5.49 9.12 12.69
C ASP A 224 6.93 9.17 12.14
N ASN A 225 7.82 8.24 12.54
CA ASN A 225 9.18 8.13 12.07
C ASN A 225 9.33 6.85 11.22
N PRO A 226 9.63 6.95 9.91
CA PRO A 226 9.88 5.78 9.08
C PRO A 226 10.99 4.93 9.71
N ALA A 227 10.68 3.66 10.01
CA ALA A 227 11.50 2.78 10.83
C ALA A 227 13.00 2.83 10.47
N PRO A 228 13.91 2.63 11.44
CA PRO A 228 15.37 2.64 11.25
C PRO A 228 15.86 1.85 10.03
N ILE A 229 15.16 0.76 9.67
CA ILE A 229 15.44 -0.05 8.48
C ILE A 229 15.21 0.70 7.16
N ILE A 230 14.16 1.53 7.06
CA ILE A 230 13.85 2.33 5.86
C ILE A 230 14.90 3.43 5.68
N GLN A 231 15.24 4.12 6.77
CA GLN A 231 16.30 5.12 6.75
C GLN A 231 17.64 4.50 6.32
N ARG A 232 17.91 3.28 6.80
CA ARG A 232 19.11 2.53 6.41
C ARG A 232 19.08 2.14 4.93
N LEU A 233 18.02 1.50 4.45
CA LEU A 233 17.83 1.11 3.03
C LEU A 233 17.88 2.30 2.06
N SER A 234 17.55 3.50 2.55
CA SER A 234 17.61 4.75 1.79
C SER A 234 19.01 5.36 1.71
N ALA A 235 19.95 4.92 2.55
CA ALA A 235 21.32 5.41 2.52
C ALA A 235 22.07 4.79 1.34
N ALA A 236 22.68 5.62 0.49
CA ALA A 236 23.36 5.22 -0.77
C ALA A 236 24.50 4.19 -0.62
N SER A 237 24.85 3.80 0.60
CA SER A 237 25.91 2.85 0.93
C SER A 237 25.39 1.50 1.45
N THR A 238 24.08 1.23 1.39
CA THR A 238 23.57 -0.10 1.78
C THR A 238 23.69 -1.10 0.65
N PRO A 239 24.14 -2.33 0.94
CA PRO A 239 24.32 -3.39 -0.06
C PRO A 239 22.99 -4.03 -0.49
N CYS A 240 21.92 -3.81 0.27
CA CYS A 240 20.58 -4.19 -0.07
C CYS A 240 19.86 -2.92 -0.48
N ASP A 241 19.79 -2.65 -1.78
CA ASP A 241 18.89 -1.62 -2.27
C ASP A 241 17.43 -2.05 -2.04
N GLY A 242 16.50 -1.09 -2.15
CA GLY A 242 15.08 -1.35 -1.99
C GLY A 242 14.58 -2.47 -2.91
N ALA A 243 15.15 -2.57 -4.11
CA ALA A 243 14.87 -3.61 -5.10
C ALA A 243 15.22 -5.00 -4.58
N THR A 244 16.49 -5.21 -4.22
CA THR A 244 16.98 -6.47 -3.65
C THR A 244 16.20 -6.85 -2.40
N PHE A 245 15.88 -5.89 -1.54
CA PHE A 245 15.10 -6.13 -0.33
C PHE A 245 13.73 -6.76 -0.66
N VAL A 246 13.05 -6.22 -1.67
CA VAL A 246 11.74 -6.70 -2.13
C VAL A 246 11.85 -8.03 -2.88
N ASP A 247 12.89 -8.25 -3.68
CA ASP A 247 13.13 -9.55 -4.33
C ASP A 247 13.36 -10.66 -3.31
N ARG A 248 14.20 -10.40 -2.29
CA ARG A 248 14.44 -11.36 -1.20
C ARG A 248 13.20 -11.63 -0.39
N LEU A 249 12.38 -10.61 -0.24
CA LEU A 249 11.11 -10.78 0.42
C LEU A 249 10.22 -11.77 -0.34
N ILE A 250 9.96 -11.47 -1.60
CA ILE A 250 9.13 -12.28 -2.49
C ILE A 250 9.54 -13.75 -2.41
N ALA A 251 10.85 -13.99 -2.53
CA ALA A 251 11.36 -15.34 -2.55
C ALA A 251 11.18 -16.03 -1.19
N ARG A 252 11.30 -15.34 -0.05
CA ARG A 252 10.96 -15.89 1.27
C ARG A 252 9.46 -16.09 1.48
N GLY A 253 8.62 -15.20 0.97
CA GLY A 253 7.16 -15.36 1.00
C GLY A 253 6.73 -16.64 0.28
N ASN A 254 7.28 -16.89 -0.91
CA ASN A 254 7.01 -18.13 -1.66
C ASN A 254 7.47 -19.39 -0.90
N LEU A 255 8.61 -19.32 -0.21
CA LEU A 255 9.13 -20.42 0.62
C LEU A 255 8.23 -20.66 1.85
N LEU A 256 7.78 -19.59 2.52
CA LEU A 256 6.81 -19.66 3.62
C LEU A 256 5.49 -20.30 3.19
N ILE A 257 4.94 -19.89 2.05
CA ILE A 257 3.70 -20.49 1.52
C ILE A 257 3.90 -21.98 1.27
N SER A 258 4.97 -22.33 0.57
CA SER A 258 5.29 -23.73 0.25
C SER A 258 5.41 -24.56 1.52
N TYR A 259 6.03 -24.00 2.56
CA TYR A 259 6.14 -24.62 3.87
C TYR A 259 4.78 -24.78 4.58
N ALA A 260 3.99 -23.71 4.66
CA ALA A 260 2.68 -23.73 5.31
C ALA A 260 1.74 -24.71 4.61
N GLN A 261 1.79 -24.81 3.28
CA GLN A 261 1.06 -25.81 2.49
C GLN A 261 1.50 -27.24 2.82
N ALA A 262 2.80 -27.48 2.92
CA ALA A 262 3.34 -28.79 3.27
C ALA A 262 2.97 -29.23 4.69
N LYS A 263 2.78 -28.27 5.62
CA LYS A 263 2.47 -28.53 7.02
C LYS A 263 0.97 -28.44 7.37
N GLN A 264 0.13 -27.96 6.45
CA GLN A 264 -1.28 -27.63 6.73
C GLN A 264 -1.44 -26.71 7.96
N ASP A 265 -0.48 -25.82 8.19
CA ASP A 265 -0.43 -24.97 9.39
C ASP A 265 -1.07 -23.60 9.09
N THR A 266 -2.30 -23.44 9.55
CA THR A 266 -3.11 -22.23 9.34
C THR A 266 -2.59 -21.00 10.10
N MET A 267 -1.94 -21.18 11.25
CA MET A 267 -1.39 -20.07 12.03
C MET A 267 -0.19 -19.42 11.34
N ASN A 268 0.59 -20.21 10.59
CA ASN A 268 1.65 -19.67 9.77
C ASN A 268 1.12 -18.80 8.61
N TYR A 269 -0.08 -19.08 8.07
CA TYR A 269 -0.67 -18.23 7.03
C TYR A 269 -1.01 -16.81 7.51
N LEU A 270 -1.53 -16.66 8.73
CA LEU A 270 -1.78 -15.34 9.32
C LEU A 270 -0.48 -14.55 9.49
N LYS A 271 0.55 -15.20 10.05
CA LYS A 271 1.87 -14.56 10.21
C LYS A 271 2.42 -14.13 8.86
N ILE A 272 2.32 -14.98 7.83
CA ILE A 272 2.72 -14.65 6.46
C ILE A 272 1.98 -13.41 5.96
N LEU A 273 0.66 -13.33 6.14
CA LEU A 273 -0.11 -12.16 5.70
C LEU A 273 0.29 -10.88 6.44
N GLU A 274 0.48 -10.96 7.76
CA GLU A 274 0.96 -9.82 8.54
C GLU A 274 2.37 -9.39 8.11
N SER A 275 3.23 -10.36 7.76
CA SER A 275 4.50 -10.08 7.13
C SER A 275 4.27 -9.28 5.86
N CYS A 276 3.48 -9.85 4.93
CA CYS A 276 3.14 -9.27 3.61
C CYS A 276 2.70 -7.81 3.75
N ARG A 277 1.84 -7.54 4.73
CA ARG A 277 1.33 -6.20 4.98
C ARG A 277 2.41 -5.23 5.43
N ALA A 278 3.12 -5.56 6.49
CA ALA A 278 4.18 -4.71 7.04
C ALA A 278 5.19 -4.29 5.95
N MET A 279 5.48 -5.19 5.01
CA MET A 279 6.47 -4.95 3.98
C MET A 279 5.93 -4.17 2.78
N LEU A 280 4.62 -4.27 2.51
CA LEU A 280 3.97 -3.33 1.60
C LEU A 280 4.05 -1.91 2.15
N ASP A 281 3.85 -1.74 3.46
CA ASP A 281 3.99 -0.46 4.13
C ASP A 281 5.45 0.09 3.98
N ILE A 282 6.48 -0.77 4.11
CA ILE A 282 7.87 -0.40 3.77
C ILE A 282 8.03 0.03 2.32
N ASN A 283 7.51 -0.76 1.38
CA ASN A 283 7.68 -0.49 -0.04
C ASN A 283 7.05 0.86 -0.39
N GLN A 284 5.85 1.15 0.12
CA GLN A 284 5.25 2.47 -0.02
C GLN A 284 6.12 3.57 0.60
N ALA A 285 6.63 3.37 1.81
CA ALA A 285 7.48 4.37 2.45
C ALA A 285 8.75 4.65 1.63
N LEU A 286 9.40 3.61 1.08
CA LEU A 286 10.55 3.74 0.19
C LEU A 286 10.19 4.46 -1.11
N LEU A 287 9.06 4.13 -1.72
CA LEU A 287 8.54 4.80 -2.93
C LEU A 287 8.27 6.29 -2.70
N LEU A 288 7.71 6.63 -1.53
CA LEU A 288 7.42 8.02 -1.17
C LEU A 288 8.70 8.83 -0.90
N GLN A 289 9.73 8.20 -0.33
CA GLN A 289 11.00 8.88 -0.01
C GLN A 289 11.92 9.08 -1.22
N HIS A 290 11.80 8.24 -2.27
CA HIS A 290 12.64 8.34 -3.47
C HIS A 290 11.83 8.52 -4.76
N PRO A 291 11.19 9.69 -4.98
CA PRO A 291 10.34 9.89 -6.15
C PRO A 291 11.06 9.74 -7.50
N GLN A 292 12.38 9.95 -7.51
CA GLN A 292 13.22 9.91 -8.71
C GLN A 292 13.36 8.48 -9.27
N THR A 293 13.26 7.46 -8.41
CA THR A 293 13.29 6.05 -8.81
C THR A 293 11.92 5.52 -9.21
N ILE A 294 10.85 6.31 -9.09
CA ILE A 294 9.45 5.91 -9.38
C ILE A 294 9.31 5.26 -10.76
N GLY A 295 10.05 5.66 -11.80
CA GLY A 295 9.94 4.98 -13.11
C GLY A 295 10.38 3.51 -13.09
N ALA A 296 11.56 3.25 -12.52
CA ALA A 296 12.09 1.90 -12.32
C ALA A 296 11.28 1.16 -11.25
N ALA A 297 10.96 1.84 -10.16
CA ALA A 297 10.18 1.33 -9.05
C ALA A 297 8.70 1.10 -9.39
N ILE A 298 8.14 1.73 -10.44
CA ILE A 298 6.81 1.42 -11.00
C ILE A 298 6.87 0.16 -11.86
N SER A 299 7.91 0.01 -12.69
CA SER A 299 8.13 -1.23 -13.44
C SER A 299 8.34 -2.40 -12.48
N GLU A 300 9.13 -2.16 -11.45
CA GLU A 300 9.37 -3.08 -10.36
C GLU A 300 8.13 -3.26 -9.48
N ALA A 301 7.36 -2.20 -9.18
CA ALA A 301 6.08 -2.30 -8.48
C ALA A 301 5.06 -3.09 -9.28
N THR A 302 5.09 -3.05 -10.61
CA THR A 302 4.23 -3.90 -11.46
C THR A 302 4.61 -5.36 -11.29
N ASN A 303 5.92 -5.67 -11.34
CA ASN A 303 6.43 -7.01 -11.05
C ASN A 303 6.12 -7.42 -9.62
N ASN A 304 6.21 -6.51 -8.66
CA ASN A 304 5.88 -6.73 -7.26
C ASN A 304 4.39 -6.97 -7.09
N VAL A 305 3.50 -6.22 -7.72
CA VAL A 305 2.04 -6.45 -7.71
C VAL A 305 1.73 -7.83 -8.26
N VAL A 306 2.29 -8.19 -9.42
CA VAL A 306 2.14 -9.53 -10.01
C VAL A 306 2.65 -10.59 -9.04
N THR A 307 3.76 -10.33 -8.36
CA THR A 307 4.38 -11.28 -7.46
C THR A 307 3.66 -11.41 -6.12
N TYR A 308 3.16 -10.31 -5.57
CA TYR A 308 2.22 -10.31 -4.45
C TYR A 308 0.95 -11.05 -4.85
N CYS A 309 0.42 -10.87 -6.06
CA CYS A 309 -0.71 -11.69 -6.52
C CYS A 309 -0.36 -13.18 -6.63
N ASN A 310 0.87 -13.53 -7.03
CA ASN A 310 1.35 -14.92 -7.02
C ASN A 310 1.50 -15.47 -5.60
N LEU A 311 1.80 -14.62 -4.61
CA LEU A 311 1.83 -14.95 -3.19
C LEU A 311 0.41 -15.07 -2.60
N LEU A 312 -0.48 -14.15 -2.97
CA LEU A 312 -1.85 -14.10 -2.48
C LEU A 312 -2.72 -15.20 -3.07
N THR A 313 -2.45 -15.69 -4.29
CA THR A 313 -3.29 -16.72 -4.92
C THR A 313 -3.26 -18.05 -4.15
N PRO A 314 -2.10 -18.63 -3.80
CA PRO A 314 -2.04 -19.83 -2.98
C PRO A 314 -2.57 -19.60 -1.56
N LEU A 315 -2.29 -18.43 -0.96
CA LEU A 315 -2.82 -18.05 0.35
C LEU A 315 -4.34 -18.01 0.32
N ALA A 316 -4.91 -17.31 -0.66
CA ALA A 316 -6.34 -17.22 -0.85
C ALA A 316 -6.97 -18.60 -1.02
N ARG A 317 -6.28 -19.56 -1.65
CA ARG A 317 -6.74 -20.94 -1.85
C ARG A 317 -6.55 -21.86 -0.64
N ALA A 318 -5.77 -21.45 0.36
CA ALA A 318 -5.61 -22.23 1.58
C ALA A 318 -6.96 -22.30 2.30
N ARG A 319 -7.37 -23.51 2.70
CA ARG A 319 -8.51 -23.66 3.60
C ARG A 319 -8.07 -23.23 4.99
N VAL A 320 -8.71 -22.20 5.52
CA VAL A 320 -8.51 -21.71 6.87
C VAL A 320 -9.87 -21.83 7.55
N ASP A 321 -9.94 -22.54 8.66
CA ASP A 321 -11.22 -22.81 9.34
C ASP A 321 -11.48 -21.79 10.47
N GLY A 322 -12.75 -21.41 10.66
CA GLY A 322 -13.23 -20.70 11.84
C GLY A 322 -12.80 -19.23 11.96
N GLU A 323 -12.46 -18.80 13.17
CA GLU A 323 -12.12 -17.40 13.49
C GLU A 323 -10.86 -16.89 12.78
N VAL A 324 -9.92 -17.81 12.50
CA VAL A 324 -8.68 -17.54 11.75
C VAL A 324 -9.03 -17.15 10.31
N GLU A 325 -10.07 -17.75 9.73
CA GLU A 325 -10.53 -17.43 8.38
C GLU A 325 -10.93 -15.96 8.27
N HIS A 326 -11.65 -15.41 9.25
CA HIS A 326 -12.14 -14.03 9.23
C HIS A 326 -11.01 -13.01 9.30
N ARG A 327 -10.04 -13.21 10.20
CA ARG A 327 -8.85 -12.35 10.32
C ARG A 327 -7.97 -12.44 9.07
N PHE A 328 -7.78 -13.64 8.55
CA PHE A 328 -7.00 -13.91 7.34
C PHE A 328 -7.60 -13.16 6.14
N THR A 329 -8.90 -13.33 5.98
CA THR A 329 -9.79 -12.63 5.07
C THR A 329 -9.60 -11.12 5.18
N GLU A 330 -9.82 -10.50 6.34
CA GLU A 330 -9.70 -9.05 6.56
C GLU A 330 -8.34 -8.51 6.12
N ARG A 331 -7.25 -9.11 6.62
CA ARG A 331 -5.88 -8.72 6.26
C ARG A 331 -5.60 -8.83 4.77
N LEU A 332 -6.13 -9.86 4.12
CA LEU A 332 -6.01 -10.06 2.68
C LEU A 332 -6.73 -8.97 1.88
N SER A 333 -7.85 -8.45 2.39
CA SER A 333 -8.55 -7.30 1.81
C SER A 333 -7.78 -5.99 2.02
N ASP A 334 -7.24 -5.75 3.21
CA ASP A 334 -6.41 -4.58 3.49
C ASP A 334 -5.19 -4.54 2.57
N LEU A 335 -4.54 -5.69 2.40
CA LEU A 335 -3.42 -5.87 1.50
C LEU A 335 -3.81 -5.55 0.05
N PHE A 336 -4.95 -6.07 -0.40
CA PHE A 336 -5.46 -5.80 -1.74
C PHE A 336 -5.75 -4.31 -1.95
N ASN A 337 -6.46 -3.68 -1.01
CA ASN A 337 -6.82 -2.26 -1.05
C ASN A 337 -5.58 -1.37 -1.13
N PHE A 338 -4.55 -1.74 -0.36
CA PHE A 338 -3.28 -1.06 -0.38
C PHE A 338 -2.59 -1.15 -1.74
N VAL A 339 -2.33 -2.37 -2.22
CA VAL A 339 -1.70 -2.62 -3.53
C VAL A 339 -2.46 -1.87 -4.63
N PHE A 340 -3.79 -1.88 -4.53
CA PHE A 340 -4.67 -1.23 -5.47
C PHE A 340 -4.66 0.30 -5.39
N SER A 341 -4.62 0.89 -4.20
CA SER A 341 -4.48 2.34 -4.03
C SER A 341 -3.15 2.85 -4.59
N GLN A 342 -2.06 2.11 -4.40
CA GLN A 342 -0.76 2.41 -5.01
C GLN A 342 -0.81 2.27 -6.53
N TRP A 343 -1.51 1.23 -7.03
CA TRP A 343 -1.78 0.99 -8.45
C TRP A 343 -2.54 2.14 -9.12
N VAL A 344 -3.51 2.73 -8.42
CA VAL A 344 -4.28 3.89 -8.88
C VAL A 344 -3.43 5.15 -8.94
N LEU A 345 -2.59 5.40 -7.92
CA LEU A 345 -1.81 6.63 -7.83
C LEU A 345 -0.62 6.69 -8.81
N GLY A 346 -0.10 5.53 -9.23
CA GLY A 346 1.05 5.42 -10.16
C GLY A 346 0.71 5.50 -11.66
N SER A 347 -0.53 5.81 -12.04
CA SER A 347 -1.01 5.64 -13.42
C SER A 347 -0.45 6.65 -14.44
N SER A 348 0.75 6.36 -14.95
CA SER A 348 1.22 6.87 -16.24
C SER A 348 0.71 5.97 -17.39
N ASN A 349 0.68 6.49 -18.64
CA ASN A 349 0.20 5.74 -19.80
C ASN A 349 1.06 4.50 -20.16
N SER A 350 2.34 4.47 -19.76
CA SER A 350 3.22 3.30 -19.94
C SER A 350 2.82 2.17 -18.98
N PHE A 351 2.44 2.52 -17.74
CA PHE A 351 1.99 1.58 -16.72
C PHE A 351 0.68 0.88 -17.10
N GLN A 352 -0.30 1.60 -17.67
CA GLN A 352 -1.55 0.98 -18.18
C GLN A 352 -1.29 -0.10 -19.24
N ARG A 353 -0.22 0.03 -20.03
CA ARG A 353 0.14 -0.93 -21.08
C ARG A 353 0.74 -2.21 -20.49
N HIS A 354 1.76 -2.09 -19.63
CA HIS A 354 2.34 -3.23 -18.89
C HIS A 354 1.31 -3.93 -17.99
N LEU A 355 0.35 -3.17 -17.48
CA LEU A 355 -0.77 -3.72 -16.73
C LEU A 355 -1.71 -4.54 -17.61
N SER A 356 -2.08 -4.07 -18.80
CA SER A 356 -2.89 -4.87 -19.75
C SER A 356 -2.19 -6.20 -20.05
N ASP A 357 -0.86 -6.17 -20.18
CA ASP A 357 -0.02 -7.33 -20.43
C ASP A 357 0.09 -8.24 -19.18
N SER A 358 0.06 -7.67 -17.97
CA SER A 358 0.10 -8.42 -16.69
C SER A 358 -1.27 -8.94 -16.22
N LEU A 359 -2.36 -8.29 -16.65
CA LEU A 359 -3.75 -8.73 -16.46
C LEU A 359 -4.13 -9.80 -17.48
N GLN A 360 -3.53 -9.80 -18.68
CA GLN A 360 -3.75 -10.81 -19.72
C GLN A 360 -3.53 -12.27 -19.27
N PRO A 361 -2.51 -12.62 -18.47
CA PRO A 361 -2.37 -13.97 -17.94
C PRO A 361 -3.36 -14.29 -16.80
N GLY A 362 -4.31 -13.40 -16.48
CA GLY A 362 -5.41 -13.67 -15.54
C GLY A 362 -4.99 -13.83 -14.08
N ARG A 363 -3.72 -13.60 -13.69
CA ARG A 363 -3.21 -13.95 -12.35
C ARG A 363 -3.73 -13.06 -11.23
N VAL A 364 -3.76 -11.74 -11.44
CA VAL A 364 -4.33 -10.77 -10.48
C VAL A 364 -5.83 -11.02 -10.33
N VAL A 365 -6.52 -11.20 -11.46
CA VAL A 365 -7.94 -11.59 -11.49
C VAL A 365 -8.15 -12.91 -10.76
N THR A 366 -7.29 -13.91 -10.96
CA THR A 366 -7.39 -15.21 -10.29
C THR A 366 -7.14 -15.10 -8.81
N ALA A 367 -6.20 -14.26 -8.36
CA ALA A 367 -5.98 -13.97 -6.94
C ALA A 367 -7.25 -13.37 -6.35
N VAL A 368 -7.76 -12.29 -6.94
CA VAL A 368 -8.99 -11.61 -6.52
C VAL A 368 -10.17 -12.58 -6.52
N CYS A 369 -10.41 -13.29 -7.61
CA CYS A 369 -11.46 -14.30 -7.72
C CYS A 369 -11.30 -15.43 -6.70
N SER A 370 -10.08 -15.85 -6.35
CA SER A 370 -9.84 -16.88 -5.34
C SER A 370 -10.11 -16.36 -3.92
N ILE A 371 -9.71 -15.12 -3.63
CA ILE A 371 -10.00 -14.42 -2.36
C ILE A 371 -11.52 -14.27 -2.21
N LEU A 372 -12.17 -13.82 -3.27
CA LEU A 372 -13.62 -13.68 -3.33
C LEU A 372 -14.30 -15.04 -3.19
N LYS A 373 -13.85 -16.07 -3.92
CA LYS A 373 -14.43 -17.42 -3.86
C LYS A 373 -14.37 -18.00 -2.44
N ASN A 374 -13.23 -17.93 -1.75
CA ASN A 374 -13.15 -18.49 -0.40
C ASN A 374 -13.98 -17.70 0.62
N ARG A 375 -13.95 -16.36 0.58
CA ARG A 375 -14.84 -15.53 1.42
C ARG A 375 -16.33 -15.71 1.12
N LEU A 376 -16.68 -15.99 -0.14
CA LEU A 376 -18.06 -16.24 -0.56
C LEU A 376 -18.50 -17.67 -0.22
N LEU A 377 -17.60 -18.63 0.01
CA LEU A 377 -17.99 -20.00 0.37
C LEU A 377 -18.28 -20.16 1.87
N SER A 378 -17.66 -19.37 2.74
CA SER A 378 -17.79 -19.49 4.21
C SER A 378 -18.97 -18.77 4.86
N ARG A 379 -19.70 -17.92 4.13
CA ARG A 379 -20.97 -17.33 4.62
C ARG A 379 -22.19 -18.05 4.03
N PRO A 380 -23.39 -18.01 4.62
CA PRO A 380 -24.62 -18.45 3.95
C PRO A 380 -25.35 -17.29 3.25
N GLY A 381 -26.00 -17.56 2.12
CA GLY A 381 -27.00 -16.66 1.50
C GLY A 381 -26.52 -15.30 0.97
N MET A 382 -27.40 -14.28 1.11
CA MET A 382 -27.30 -12.94 0.50
C MET A 382 -26.23 -12.02 1.11
N GLU A 383 -25.73 -12.31 2.31
CA GLU A 383 -24.64 -11.54 2.93
C GLU A 383 -23.34 -11.59 2.13
N LYS A 384 -23.12 -12.70 1.40
CA LYS A 384 -22.03 -12.90 0.44
C LYS A 384 -21.92 -11.76 -0.57
N LEU A 385 -23.06 -11.41 -1.16
CA LEU A 385 -23.15 -10.51 -2.28
C LEU A 385 -23.13 -9.05 -1.82
N TYR A 386 -23.79 -8.76 -0.70
CA TYR A 386 -23.73 -7.45 -0.07
C TYR A 386 -22.30 -7.12 0.37
N TYR A 387 -21.59 -8.07 0.99
CA TYR A 387 -20.20 -7.87 1.39
C TYR A 387 -19.26 -7.74 0.18
N LEU A 388 -19.44 -8.53 -0.88
CA LEU A 388 -18.68 -8.39 -2.13
C LEU A 388 -18.87 -7.01 -2.76
N ILE A 389 -20.12 -6.55 -2.87
CA ILE A 389 -20.46 -5.24 -3.43
C ILE A 389 -19.91 -4.14 -2.53
N LYS A 390 -20.04 -4.27 -1.20
CA LYS A 390 -19.49 -3.31 -0.24
C LYS A 390 -17.97 -3.27 -0.32
N MET A 391 -17.29 -4.40 -0.38
CA MET A 391 -15.84 -4.46 -0.54
C MET A 391 -15.42 -3.83 -1.87
N VAL A 392 -16.04 -4.16 -3.00
CA VAL A 392 -15.73 -3.50 -4.28
C VAL A 392 -16.09 -2.02 -4.27
N LYS A 393 -17.11 -1.61 -3.51
CA LYS A 393 -17.50 -0.20 -3.36
C LYS A 393 -16.49 0.59 -2.50
N ASP A 394 -16.04 0.01 -1.40
CA ASP A 394 -15.15 0.65 -0.42
C ASP A 394 -13.68 0.60 -0.88
N SER A 395 -13.32 -0.38 -1.71
CA SER A 395 -11.95 -0.62 -2.19
C SER A 395 -11.61 0.09 -3.50
N PHE A 396 -12.60 0.55 -4.28
CA PHE A 396 -12.37 1.07 -5.63
C PHE A 396 -12.75 2.55 -5.74
N VAL A 397 -11.74 3.43 -5.61
CA VAL A 397 -11.90 4.89 -5.77
C VAL A 397 -12.25 5.30 -7.22
N PHE A 398 -11.91 4.45 -8.21
CA PHE A 398 -12.15 4.73 -9.63
C PHE A 398 -13.13 3.73 -10.26
N PRO A 399 -14.28 4.19 -10.80
CA PRO A 399 -15.31 3.34 -11.40
C PRO A 399 -14.81 2.45 -12.55
N VAL A 400 -13.83 2.92 -13.32
CA VAL A 400 -13.24 2.16 -14.45
C VAL A 400 -12.55 0.89 -13.96
N SER A 401 -11.83 0.99 -12.84
CA SER A 401 -11.09 -0.11 -12.26
C SER A 401 -12.00 -1.15 -11.61
N ALA A 402 -13.07 -0.68 -10.95
CA ALA A 402 -14.12 -1.55 -10.43
C ALA A 402 -14.76 -2.35 -11.57
N ASN A 403 -15.01 -1.70 -12.71
CA ASN A 403 -15.60 -2.32 -13.89
C ASN A 403 -14.68 -3.37 -14.55
N VAL A 404 -13.37 -3.11 -14.65
CA VAL A 404 -12.40 -4.08 -15.18
C VAL A 404 -12.33 -5.33 -14.30
N VAL A 405 -12.25 -5.16 -12.98
CA VAL A 405 -12.23 -6.28 -12.03
C VAL A 405 -13.55 -7.03 -12.03
N PHE A 406 -14.70 -6.33 -11.97
CA PHE A 406 -16.02 -6.95 -12.07
C PHE A 406 -16.18 -7.74 -13.35
N ARG A 407 -15.81 -7.16 -14.49
CA ARG A 407 -15.94 -7.82 -15.80
C ARG A 407 -15.14 -9.11 -15.82
N GLN A 408 -13.91 -9.08 -15.34
CA GLN A 408 -13.04 -10.25 -15.29
C GLN A 408 -13.53 -11.33 -14.30
N VAL A 409 -14.04 -10.93 -13.13
CA VAL A 409 -14.72 -11.83 -12.17
C VAL A 409 -15.96 -12.48 -12.80
N LEU A 410 -16.76 -11.69 -13.53
CA LEU A 410 -17.97 -12.16 -14.23
C LEU A 410 -17.65 -13.05 -15.43
N THR A 411 -16.51 -12.86 -16.12
CA THR A 411 -16.14 -13.66 -17.30
C THR A 411 -15.32 -14.92 -16.97
N HIS A 412 -14.73 -15.04 -15.79
CA HIS A 412 -13.81 -16.15 -15.46
C HIS A 412 -14.22 -17.04 -14.28
N GLY A 413 -15.36 -16.79 -13.64
CA GLY A 413 -15.86 -17.61 -12.53
C GLY A 413 -17.26 -18.18 -12.77
N GLU A 414 -17.62 -19.19 -11.99
CA GLU A 414 -18.91 -19.90 -11.87
C GLU A 414 -20.09 -18.97 -11.48
N TRP A 415 -20.19 -17.77 -12.06
CA TRP A 415 -21.27 -16.81 -11.83
C TRP A 415 -22.62 -17.41 -12.20
N THR A 416 -22.69 -18.31 -13.18
CA THR A 416 -23.89 -19.09 -13.52
C THR A 416 -24.47 -19.87 -12.33
N LEU A 417 -23.62 -20.38 -11.42
CA LEU A 417 -24.03 -21.10 -10.20
C LEU A 417 -24.61 -20.15 -9.14
N LEU A 418 -23.97 -18.99 -8.93
CA LEU A 418 -24.45 -17.93 -8.02
C LEU A 418 -25.72 -17.26 -8.56
N GLN A 419 -25.80 -17.01 -9.86
CA GLN A 419 -26.95 -16.45 -10.56
C GLN A 419 -28.17 -17.37 -10.42
N GLY A 420 -27.97 -18.70 -10.45
CA GLY A 420 -29.03 -19.69 -10.21
C GLY A 420 -29.56 -19.75 -8.78
N GLN A 421 -28.76 -19.41 -7.76
CA GLN A 421 -29.17 -19.37 -6.35
C GLN A 421 -29.78 -18.00 -5.97
N VAL A 422 -29.19 -16.89 -6.43
CA VAL A 422 -29.62 -15.52 -6.10
C VAL A 422 -30.91 -15.12 -6.81
N LEU A 423 -31.17 -15.62 -8.02
CA LEU A 423 -32.43 -15.34 -8.75
C LEU A 423 -33.67 -16.04 -8.15
N ARG A 424 -33.49 -16.93 -7.17
CA ARG A 424 -34.60 -17.67 -6.54
C ARG A 424 -35.14 -17.03 -5.27
N GLU A 425 -34.50 -15.98 -4.73
CA GLU A 425 -34.98 -15.29 -3.53
C GLU A 425 -35.76 -14.01 -3.90
N PRO A 426 -37.09 -13.97 -3.72
CA PRO A 426 -37.95 -12.94 -4.31
C PRO A 426 -38.08 -11.63 -3.51
N LYS A 427 -37.22 -11.33 -2.53
CA LYS A 427 -37.43 -10.18 -1.62
C LYS A 427 -36.16 -9.49 -1.10
N VAL A 428 -35.31 -8.89 -1.94
CA VAL A 428 -34.19 -8.04 -1.43
C VAL A 428 -33.79 -6.94 -2.45
N PRO A 429 -33.32 -5.74 -1.99
CA PRO A 429 -32.80 -4.57 -2.75
C PRO A 429 -31.70 -4.82 -3.81
N PHE A 430 -31.41 -6.08 -4.11
CA PHE A 430 -30.43 -6.50 -5.11
C PHE A 430 -30.80 -6.03 -6.51
N ILE A 431 -32.08 -6.02 -6.90
CA ILE A 431 -32.49 -5.47 -8.20
C ILE A 431 -32.18 -3.98 -8.26
N GLU A 432 -32.39 -3.21 -7.20
CA GLU A 432 -32.12 -1.76 -7.21
C GLU A 432 -30.62 -1.48 -7.28
N ILE A 433 -29.79 -2.12 -6.45
CA ILE A 433 -28.33 -1.88 -6.46
C ILE A 433 -27.67 -2.43 -7.74
N ARG A 434 -28.11 -3.60 -8.22
CA ARG A 434 -27.65 -4.20 -9.48
C ARG A 434 -28.10 -3.34 -10.65
N THR A 435 -29.35 -2.88 -10.68
CA THR A 435 -29.86 -2.01 -11.75
C THR A 435 -29.21 -0.65 -11.69
N GLU A 436 -28.95 -0.08 -10.51
CA GLU A 436 -28.23 1.19 -10.40
C GLU A 436 -26.77 1.05 -10.85
N PHE A 437 -26.04 0.03 -10.42
CA PHE A 437 -24.64 -0.14 -10.79
C PHE A 437 -24.46 -0.64 -12.22
N LEU A 438 -25.30 -1.54 -12.73
CA LEU A 438 -25.31 -1.91 -14.15
C LEU A 438 -25.87 -0.80 -15.02
N ALA A 439 -26.88 -0.03 -14.60
CA ALA A 439 -27.31 1.15 -15.34
C ALA A 439 -26.20 2.18 -15.35
N LEU A 440 -25.49 2.44 -14.24
CA LEU A 440 -24.36 3.37 -14.21
C LEU A 440 -23.19 2.85 -15.07
N SER A 441 -22.89 1.55 -15.04
CA SER A 441 -21.76 0.94 -15.73
C SER A 441 -22.02 0.69 -17.24
N LEU A 442 -23.24 0.30 -17.60
CA LEU A 442 -23.72 0.20 -18.98
C LEU A 442 -23.99 1.57 -19.56
N ASP A 443 -24.61 2.50 -18.82
CA ASP A 443 -24.67 3.91 -19.23
C ASP A 443 -23.26 4.44 -19.37
N MET A 444 -22.33 4.18 -18.45
CA MET A 444 -20.96 4.66 -18.61
C MET A 444 -20.28 4.07 -19.84
N LYS A 445 -20.47 2.78 -20.14
CA LYS A 445 -19.87 2.10 -21.29
C LYS A 445 -20.48 2.57 -22.62
N ASP A 446 -21.80 2.62 -22.69
CA ASP A 446 -22.52 3.13 -23.86
C ASP A 446 -22.30 4.63 -23.99
N SER A 447 -22.19 5.38 -22.89
CA SER A 447 -21.71 6.78 -22.83
C SER A 447 -20.33 6.89 -23.43
N TYR A 448 -19.38 6.09 -22.97
CA TYR A 448 -18.00 6.21 -23.43
C TYR A 448 -17.85 5.89 -24.91
N GLN A 449 -18.62 4.92 -25.41
CA GLN A 449 -18.56 4.47 -26.80
C GLN A 449 -19.38 5.35 -27.75
N SER A 450 -20.45 6.00 -27.27
CA SER A 450 -21.30 6.86 -28.09
C SER A 450 -21.10 8.36 -27.86
N ILE A 451 -20.32 8.79 -26.86
CA ILE A 451 -19.80 10.15 -26.80
C ILE A 451 -18.95 10.33 -28.07
N PRO A 452 -19.31 11.27 -28.96
CA PRO A 452 -18.53 11.54 -30.14
C PRO A 452 -17.08 11.76 -29.73
N ARG A 453 -16.12 11.13 -30.43
CA ARG A 453 -14.68 11.28 -30.14
C ARG A 453 -14.22 12.75 -30.07
N ARG A 454 -15.04 13.67 -30.59
CA ARG A 454 -14.90 15.12 -30.48
C ARG A 454 -16.23 15.73 -30.04
N PHE A 455 -16.42 15.89 -28.73
CA PHE A 455 -17.52 16.68 -28.20
C PHE A 455 -17.21 18.16 -28.45
N PRO A 456 -17.99 18.88 -29.29
CA PRO A 456 -17.68 20.26 -29.63
C PRO A 456 -17.92 21.18 -28.44
N ILE A 457 -16.91 21.95 -28.05
CA ILE A 457 -17.01 22.97 -27.00
C ILE A 457 -16.70 24.35 -27.56
N CYS A 458 -17.46 25.35 -27.16
CA CYS A 458 -17.23 26.74 -27.49
C CYS A 458 -17.53 27.61 -26.27
N ASP A 459 -16.59 28.46 -25.88
CA ASP A 459 -16.70 29.32 -24.70
C ASP A 459 -17.27 30.71 -25.02
N ASN A 460 -17.51 31.05 -26.28
CA ASN A 460 -18.15 32.33 -26.61
C ASN A 460 -19.61 32.32 -26.16
N LEU A 461 -19.97 33.14 -25.17
CA LEU A 461 -21.34 33.18 -24.66
C LEU A 461 -22.33 33.60 -25.75
N ALA A 462 -21.95 34.46 -26.70
CA ALA A 462 -22.86 34.88 -27.79
C ALA A 462 -23.30 33.71 -28.69
N HIS A 463 -22.64 32.55 -28.58
CA HIS A 463 -22.99 31.37 -29.35
C HIS A 463 -24.29 30.70 -28.90
N HIS A 464 -24.86 31.04 -27.73
CA HIS A 464 -26.13 30.50 -27.25
C HIS A 464 -27.33 30.80 -28.17
N LEU A 465 -27.25 31.86 -28.97
CA LEU A 465 -28.30 32.26 -29.90
C LEU A 465 -28.26 31.50 -31.24
N THR A 466 -27.13 30.87 -31.57
CA THR A 466 -26.88 30.30 -32.91
C THR A 466 -26.54 28.82 -32.81
N ASN A 467 -27.14 27.97 -33.67
CA ASN A 467 -26.74 26.57 -33.76
C ASN A 467 -25.26 26.50 -34.20
N PRO A 468 -24.35 25.88 -33.42
CA PRO A 468 -22.99 25.63 -33.87
C PRO A 468 -23.06 24.67 -35.06
N PRO A 469 -22.40 24.94 -36.19
CA PRO A 469 -22.07 23.88 -37.11
C PRO A 469 -21.30 22.75 -36.39
N MET A 470 -21.46 21.51 -36.85
CA MET A 470 -20.65 20.39 -36.39
C MET A 470 -19.19 20.66 -36.79
N PHE A 471 -18.37 21.20 -35.90
CA PHE A 471 -16.99 21.56 -36.23
C PHE A 471 -15.99 20.52 -35.76
N ILE A 472 -15.13 20.11 -36.69
CA ILE A 472 -14.11 19.09 -36.49
C ILE A 472 -12.90 19.64 -35.71
N ASN A 473 -12.67 20.96 -35.70
CA ASN A 473 -11.42 21.58 -35.22
C ASN A 473 -11.64 22.82 -34.34
N ALA A 474 -12.08 22.62 -33.10
CA ALA A 474 -12.12 23.70 -32.11
C ALA A 474 -10.70 24.21 -31.79
N LYS A 475 -10.54 25.53 -31.62
CA LYS A 475 -9.25 26.19 -31.39
C LYS A 475 -9.18 26.73 -29.97
N ALA A 476 -8.20 26.27 -29.20
CA ALA A 476 -7.88 26.86 -27.92
C ALA A 476 -7.17 28.21 -28.11
N CYS A 477 -7.35 29.15 -27.18
CA CYS A 477 -6.56 30.38 -27.16
C CYS A 477 -5.07 30.01 -27.01
N SER A 478 -4.22 30.48 -27.93
CA SER A 478 -2.79 30.12 -27.96
C SER A 478 -2.02 30.56 -26.71
N ASN A 479 -2.54 31.56 -26.01
CA ASN A 479 -1.89 32.18 -24.86
C ASN A 479 -2.23 31.46 -23.54
N CYS A 480 -3.49 31.49 -23.11
CA CYS A 480 -3.91 30.92 -21.83
C CYS A 480 -4.36 29.47 -21.91
N GLN A 481 -4.76 29.00 -23.09
CA GLN A 481 -5.33 27.66 -23.33
C GLN A 481 -6.49 27.27 -22.42
N SER A 482 -7.10 28.22 -21.70
CA SER A 482 -8.23 27.97 -20.80
C SER A 482 -9.55 27.92 -21.56
N VAL A 483 -9.67 28.71 -22.63
CA VAL A 483 -10.86 28.78 -23.48
C VAL A 483 -10.66 28.14 -24.84
N THR A 484 -11.75 27.65 -25.42
CA THR A 484 -11.85 27.01 -26.73
C THR A 484 -12.97 27.65 -27.55
N TYR A 485 -12.70 27.91 -28.83
CA TYR A 485 -13.64 28.50 -29.77
C TYR A 485 -13.88 27.59 -30.96
N CYS A 486 -15.11 27.54 -31.45
CA CYS A 486 -15.43 26.80 -32.66
C CYS A 486 -14.94 27.52 -33.95
N SER A 487 -14.72 28.83 -33.89
CA SER A 487 -14.32 29.66 -35.03
C SER A 487 -13.52 30.89 -34.61
N LYS A 488 -12.84 31.54 -35.57
CA LYS A 488 -12.18 32.83 -35.36
C LYS A 488 -13.19 33.94 -35.05
N LEU A 489 -14.38 33.89 -35.65
CA LEU A 489 -15.46 34.85 -35.37
C LEU A 489 -15.87 34.79 -33.90
N CYS A 490 -16.09 33.58 -33.36
CA CYS A 490 -16.45 33.42 -31.96
C CYS A 490 -15.33 33.87 -31.02
N GLN A 491 -14.07 33.63 -31.39
CA GLN A 491 -12.94 34.17 -30.63
C GLN A 491 -12.94 35.70 -30.63
N THR A 492 -13.15 36.35 -31.79
CA THR A 492 -13.19 37.82 -31.89
C THR A 492 -14.34 38.42 -31.09
N GLN A 493 -15.53 37.82 -31.17
CA GLN A 493 -16.73 38.24 -30.43
C GLN A 493 -16.54 38.13 -28.92
N ASP A 494 -15.84 37.08 -28.45
CA ASP A 494 -15.60 36.87 -27.03
C ASP A 494 -14.42 37.68 -26.47
N TRP A 495 -13.46 38.04 -27.34
CA TRP A 495 -12.20 38.65 -26.95
C TRP A 495 -12.39 39.99 -26.22
N ALA A 496 -12.92 40.99 -26.91
CA ALA A 496 -13.06 42.34 -26.36
C ALA A 496 -13.98 42.42 -25.13
N PRO A 497 -15.18 41.79 -25.10
CA PRO A 497 -16.07 41.92 -23.95
C PRO A 497 -15.62 41.11 -22.73
N ARG A 498 -14.95 39.97 -22.92
CA ARG A 498 -14.66 39.02 -21.83
C ARG A 498 -13.20 38.59 -21.81
N HIS A 499 -12.78 37.85 -22.84
CA HIS A 499 -11.56 37.05 -22.75
C HIS A 499 -10.27 37.87 -22.61
N GLN A 500 -10.23 39.11 -23.12
CA GLN A 500 -9.08 39.99 -22.99
C GLN A 500 -8.67 40.20 -21.52
N PHE A 501 -9.65 40.32 -20.62
CA PHE A 501 -9.42 40.53 -19.18
C PHE A 501 -9.11 39.23 -18.43
N GLU A 502 -9.57 38.09 -18.95
CA GLU A 502 -9.36 36.76 -18.38
C GLU A 502 -8.02 36.15 -18.79
N CYS A 503 -7.56 36.46 -20.01
CA CYS A 503 -6.48 35.74 -20.67
C CYS A 503 -5.17 35.78 -19.88
N LYS A 504 -4.78 36.95 -19.38
CA LYS A 504 -3.52 37.10 -18.64
C LYS A 504 -3.53 36.37 -17.28
N PRO A 505 -4.54 36.54 -16.40
CA PRO A 505 -4.66 35.72 -15.18
C PRO A 505 -4.74 34.22 -15.45
N SER A 506 -5.55 33.79 -16.43
CA SER A 506 -5.68 32.36 -16.77
C SER A 506 -4.40 31.77 -17.37
N ARG A 507 -3.59 32.55 -18.09
CA ARG A 507 -2.27 32.12 -18.57
C ARG A 507 -1.34 31.78 -17.41
N ARG A 508 -1.35 32.56 -16.34
CA ARG A 508 -0.51 32.28 -15.16
C ARG A 508 -0.89 30.94 -14.53
N VAL A 509 -2.19 30.71 -14.27
CA VAL A 509 -2.71 29.43 -13.75
C VAL A 509 -2.32 28.26 -14.67
N TYR A 510 -2.44 28.45 -15.99
CA TYR A 510 -2.03 27.45 -16.97
C TYR A 510 -0.53 27.11 -16.89
N LEU A 511 0.34 28.10 -16.71
CA LEU A 511 1.78 27.89 -16.62
C LEU A 511 2.16 27.17 -15.32
N GLU A 512 1.53 27.55 -14.20
CA GLU A 512 1.69 26.89 -12.89
C GLU A 512 1.28 25.40 -13.00
N GLN A 513 0.08 25.12 -13.49
CA GLN A 513 -0.39 23.74 -13.71
C GLN A 513 0.48 22.96 -14.70
N LYS A 514 1.06 23.62 -15.71
CA LYS A 514 1.97 22.98 -16.67
C LYS A 514 3.29 22.60 -16.01
N GLN A 515 3.83 23.44 -15.14
CA GLN A 515 5.06 23.18 -14.38
C GLN A 515 4.87 22.04 -13.38
N GLU A 516 3.69 21.93 -12.79
CA GLU A 516 3.33 20.84 -11.87
C GLU A 516 2.86 19.55 -12.58
N GLU A 517 2.86 19.54 -13.92
CA GLU A 517 2.29 18.46 -14.76
C GLU A 517 0.79 18.17 -14.50
N ARG A 518 0.07 19.06 -13.81
CA ARG A 518 -1.38 18.97 -13.49
C ARG A 518 -2.26 19.64 -14.53
N ARG A 519 -1.90 19.53 -15.80
CA ARG A 519 -2.60 20.27 -16.86
C ARG A 519 -3.97 19.66 -17.15
N TYR A 520 -5.05 20.39 -16.85
CA TYR A 520 -6.40 20.04 -17.25
C TYR A 520 -6.60 20.29 -18.76
N ARG A 521 -6.43 19.23 -19.57
CA ARG A 521 -6.43 19.33 -21.04
C ARG A 521 -7.85 19.58 -21.58
N GLN A 522 -7.96 20.30 -22.69
CA GLN A 522 -9.25 20.54 -23.36
C GLN A 522 -10.01 19.25 -23.72
N ARG A 523 -9.30 18.17 -24.04
CA ARG A 523 -9.90 16.85 -24.25
C ARG A 523 -10.58 16.30 -22.98
N MET A 524 -9.98 16.50 -21.80
CA MET A 524 -10.56 16.12 -20.52
C MET A 524 -11.78 16.98 -20.20
N ARG A 525 -11.70 18.28 -20.45
CA ARG A 525 -12.82 19.21 -20.29
C ARG A 525 -14.02 18.81 -21.16
N ALA A 526 -13.79 18.56 -22.45
CA ALA A 526 -14.83 18.10 -23.37
C ALA A 526 -15.42 16.75 -22.93
N HIS A 527 -14.58 15.85 -22.42
CA HIS A 527 -15.01 14.56 -21.90
C HIS A 527 -15.90 14.70 -20.65
N HIS A 528 -15.45 15.43 -19.63
CA HIS A 528 -16.22 15.62 -18.40
C HIS A 528 -17.50 16.42 -18.64
N LEU A 529 -17.49 17.38 -19.58
CA LEU A 529 -18.70 18.07 -20.01
C LEU A 529 -19.68 17.08 -20.65
N ALA A 530 -19.24 16.30 -21.64
CA ALA A 530 -20.07 15.27 -22.28
C ALA A 530 -20.67 14.29 -21.26
N PHE A 531 -19.87 13.88 -20.28
CA PHE A 531 -20.30 13.04 -19.18
C PHE A 531 -21.36 13.71 -18.31
N THR A 532 -21.14 14.96 -17.92
CA THR A 532 -22.07 15.76 -17.08
C THR A 532 -23.43 15.89 -17.75
N ILE A 533 -23.45 16.23 -19.03
CA ILE A 533 -24.68 16.37 -19.83
C ILE A 533 -25.45 15.07 -19.87
N ARG A 534 -24.74 13.98 -20.19
CA ARG A 534 -25.38 12.69 -20.34
C ARG A 534 -25.90 12.19 -19.01
N TYR A 535 -25.11 12.33 -17.95
CA TYR A 535 -25.54 12.00 -16.60
C TYR A 535 -26.78 12.81 -16.21
N PHE A 536 -26.78 14.12 -16.49
CA PHE A 536 -27.93 14.99 -16.29
C PHE A 536 -29.15 14.47 -17.05
N HIS A 537 -29.07 14.26 -18.38
CA HIS A 537 -30.21 13.78 -19.17
C HIS A 537 -30.71 12.39 -18.76
N ASN A 538 -29.81 11.45 -18.48
CA ASN A 538 -30.19 10.09 -18.07
C ASN A 538 -30.81 10.10 -16.66
N SER A 539 -30.33 10.98 -15.77
CA SER A 539 -30.84 11.09 -14.42
C SER A 539 -32.11 11.94 -14.34
N LEU A 540 -32.33 12.88 -15.27
CA LEU A 540 -33.53 13.72 -15.37
C LEU A 540 -34.81 12.89 -15.47
N ALA A 541 -34.78 11.79 -16.24
CA ALA A 541 -35.93 10.91 -16.43
C ALA A 541 -36.23 10.00 -15.21
N GLY A 542 -35.23 9.76 -14.36
CA GLY A 542 -35.35 8.86 -13.21
C GLY A 542 -35.28 9.59 -11.87
N LYS A 543 -34.06 9.93 -11.44
CA LYS A 543 -33.76 10.42 -10.07
C LYS A 543 -34.19 11.86 -9.83
N TYR A 544 -34.04 12.72 -10.83
CA TYR A 544 -34.45 14.12 -10.68
C TYR A 544 -35.94 14.30 -10.99
N GLY A 545 -36.61 13.38 -11.70
CA GLY A 545 -38.03 13.46 -12.05
C GLY A 545 -38.94 13.96 -10.90
N PRO A 546 -38.91 13.32 -9.72
CA PRO A 546 -39.69 13.76 -8.57
C PRO A 546 -39.28 15.13 -8.02
N VAL A 547 -37.98 15.44 -8.00
CA VAL A 547 -37.46 16.74 -7.53
C VAL A 547 -37.84 17.86 -8.49
N ILE A 548 -37.79 17.60 -9.80
CA ILE A 548 -38.24 18.51 -10.87
C ILE A 548 -39.74 18.76 -10.73
N ALA A 549 -40.52 17.69 -10.56
CA ALA A 549 -41.97 17.79 -10.41
C ALA A 549 -42.37 18.59 -9.16
N ALA A 550 -41.67 18.39 -8.04
CA ALA A 550 -41.90 19.12 -6.80
C ALA A 550 -41.57 20.62 -6.87
N ASN A 551 -40.71 21.03 -7.80
CA ASN A 551 -40.28 22.41 -7.98
C ASN A 551 -40.77 23.05 -9.28
N ARG A 552 -41.79 22.47 -9.91
CA ARG A 552 -42.33 22.97 -11.20
C ARG A 552 -42.86 24.40 -11.10
N ASP A 553 -43.37 24.77 -9.92
CA ASP A 553 -43.93 26.09 -9.63
C ASP A 553 -42.90 27.06 -9.01
N ALA A 554 -41.60 26.71 -9.04
CA ALA A 554 -40.56 27.60 -8.55
C ALA A 554 -40.58 28.92 -9.35
N PRO A 555 -40.57 30.09 -8.69
CA PRO A 555 -40.66 31.39 -9.37
C PRO A 555 -39.40 31.76 -10.16
N SER A 556 -38.36 30.94 -10.09
CA SER A 556 -37.06 31.18 -10.69
C SER A 556 -36.53 29.93 -11.41
N PRO A 557 -35.73 30.09 -12.49
CA PRO A 557 -34.96 29.00 -13.06
C PRO A 557 -34.17 28.24 -12.00
N MET A 558 -33.99 26.95 -12.22
CA MET A 558 -33.24 26.06 -11.35
C MET A 558 -31.91 25.65 -11.96
N VAL A 559 -30.99 25.28 -11.08
CA VAL A 559 -29.68 24.71 -11.41
C VAL A 559 -29.60 23.31 -10.84
N ALA A 560 -29.28 22.34 -11.70
CA ALA A 560 -28.98 20.99 -11.23
C ALA A 560 -27.50 20.90 -10.88
N PHE A 561 -27.22 20.55 -9.62
CA PHE A 561 -25.88 20.40 -9.09
C PHE A 561 -25.55 18.91 -8.92
N ILE A 562 -24.49 18.47 -9.61
CA ILE A 562 -24.01 17.10 -9.65
C ILE A 562 -22.64 17.05 -8.96
N ASP A 563 -22.61 16.67 -7.70
CA ASP A 563 -21.34 16.37 -7.03
C ASP A 563 -20.82 15.02 -7.50
N LEU A 564 -19.77 15.00 -8.36
CA LEU A 564 -19.13 13.77 -8.82
C LEU A 564 -17.96 13.33 -7.92
N LYS A 565 -17.78 13.97 -6.74
CA LYS A 565 -16.77 13.60 -5.74
C LYS A 565 -17.35 12.71 -4.64
N GLY A 566 -18.58 12.98 -4.21
CA GLY A 566 -19.28 12.19 -3.20
C GLY A 566 -20.03 11.01 -3.81
N PHE A 567 -19.74 9.79 -3.37
CA PHE A 567 -20.60 8.64 -3.66
C PHE A 567 -21.39 8.24 -2.39
N PRO A 568 -22.73 8.09 -2.45
CA PRO A 568 -23.58 8.22 -3.64
C PRO A 568 -23.68 9.65 -4.16
N PHE A 569 -23.71 9.81 -5.49
CA PHE A 569 -23.95 11.10 -6.13
C PHE A 569 -25.32 11.58 -5.67
N THR A 570 -25.34 12.60 -4.81
CA THR A 570 -26.60 13.13 -4.30
C THR A 570 -26.99 14.30 -5.19
N PRO A 571 -27.97 14.11 -6.09
CA PRO A 571 -28.45 15.20 -6.91
C PRO A 571 -28.98 16.31 -6.00
N SER A 572 -28.53 17.55 -6.21
CA SER A 572 -29.12 18.70 -5.54
C SER A 572 -29.60 19.71 -6.57
N VAL A 573 -30.61 20.47 -6.18
CA VAL A 573 -31.23 21.47 -7.02
C VAL A 573 -31.25 22.76 -6.22
N LEU A 574 -30.81 23.84 -6.85
CA LEU A 574 -30.82 25.18 -6.29
C LEU A 574 -31.62 26.08 -7.22
N THR A 575 -32.25 27.12 -6.67
CA THR A 575 -32.69 28.23 -7.54
C THR A 575 -31.47 28.91 -8.16
N LEU A 576 -31.64 29.53 -9.32
CA LEU A 576 -30.54 30.19 -10.03
C LEU A 576 -29.98 31.36 -9.22
N GLU A 577 -30.79 32.06 -8.42
CA GLU A 577 -30.31 33.10 -7.50
C GLU A 577 -29.49 32.53 -6.35
N GLU A 578 -29.96 31.45 -5.70
CA GLU A 578 -29.19 30.79 -4.63
C GLU A 578 -27.85 30.29 -5.15
N TYR A 579 -27.88 29.61 -6.31
CA TYR A 579 -26.69 29.15 -7.01
C TYR A 579 -25.74 30.31 -7.34
N ALA A 580 -26.25 31.38 -7.93
CA ALA A 580 -25.45 32.55 -8.29
C ALA A 580 -24.81 33.19 -7.06
N ARG A 581 -25.54 33.30 -5.94
CA ARG A 581 -25.04 33.87 -4.69
C ARG A 581 -23.91 33.03 -4.11
N GLU A 582 -24.08 31.71 -4.04
CA GLU A 582 -23.09 30.80 -3.45
C GLU A 582 -21.84 30.65 -4.32
N GLU A 583 -22.04 30.42 -5.63
CA GLU A 583 -20.94 30.07 -6.53
C GLU A 583 -20.12 31.31 -6.92
N ARG A 584 -20.71 32.51 -6.98
CA ARG A 584 -20.00 33.77 -7.25
C ARG A 584 -18.82 34.01 -6.29
N LEU A 585 -18.93 33.55 -5.04
CA LEU A 585 -17.87 33.65 -4.04
C LEU A 585 -16.67 32.73 -4.34
N ARG A 586 -16.93 31.59 -5.00
CA ARG A 586 -15.93 30.59 -5.38
C ARG A 586 -15.26 30.89 -6.73
N VAL A 587 -15.98 31.56 -7.63
CA VAL A 587 -15.47 31.96 -8.95
C VAL A 587 -14.32 32.98 -8.83
N PRO A 588 -13.14 32.72 -9.46
CA PRO A 588 -12.03 33.67 -9.48
C PRO A 588 -12.46 35.05 -9.98
N THR A 589 -11.92 36.12 -9.39
CA THR A 589 -12.32 37.51 -9.69
C THR A 589 -12.28 37.85 -11.18
N HIS A 590 -11.24 37.39 -11.89
CA HIS A 590 -11.08 37.60 -13.34
C HIS A 590 -12.12 36.88 -14.20
N LEU A 591 -12.84 35.90 -13.65
CA LEU A 591 -13.86 35.10 -14.32
C LEU A 591 -15.30 35.52 -13.93
N ARG A 592 -15.48 36.33 -12.87
CA ARG A 592 -16.81 36.70 -12.34
C ARG A 592 -17.72 37.35 -13.38
N ARG A 593 -17.19 38.22 -14.23
CA ARG A 593 -17.99 38.87 -15.28
C ARG A 593 -18.63 37.84 -16.22
N ARG A 594 -17.86 36.85 -16.69
CA ARG A 594 -18.39 35.79 -17.55
C ARG A 594 -19.41 34.93 -16.81
N PHE A 595 -19.16 34.61 -15.55
CA PHE A 595 -20.14 33.89 -14.71
C PHE A 595 -21.45 34.66 -14.58
N ASP A 596 -21.38 35.97 -14.31
CA ASP A 596 -22.55 36.84 -14.18
C ASP A 596 -23.35 36.91 -15.47
N GLU A 597 -22.66 37.04 -16.61
CA GLU A 597 -23.29 37.00 -17.93
C GLU A 597 -23.94 35.63 -18.20
N MET A 598 -23.33 34.51 -17.77
CA MET A 598 -23.95 33.19 -17.88
C MET A 598 -25.22 33.05 -17.02
N VAL A 599 -25.20 33.60 -15.79
CA VAL A 599 -26.38 33.63 -14.91
C VAL A 599 -27.48 34.50 -15.54
N ALA A 600 -27.14 35.68 -16.06
CA ALA A 600 -28.10 36.56 -16.73
C ALA A 600 -28.73 35.88 -17.96
N LEU A 601 -27.95 35.20 -18.80
CA LEU A 601 -28.46 34.44 -19.94
C LEU A 601 -29.40 33.30 -19.51
N ALA A 602 -29.14 32.67 -18.37
CA ALA A 602 -30.01 31.64 -17.83
C ALA A 602 -31.31 32.20 -17.23
N MET A 603 -31.39 33.52 -16.98
CA MET A 603 -32.58 34.23 -16.49
C MET A 603 -33.48 34.79 -17.60
N GLU A 604 -33.00 34.87 -18.86
CA GLU A 604 -33.76 35.52 -19.93
C GLU A 604 -35.08 34.78 -20.26
N PRO A 605 -36.23 35.49 -20.28
CA PRO A 605 -37.55 34.90 -20.46
C PRO A 605 -37.85 34.46 -21.90
N GLU A 606 -37.13 34.97 -22.92
CA GLU A 606 -37.41 34.67 -24.33
C GLU A 606 -37.13 33.21 -24.74
N ALA A 607 -36.53 32.40 -23.87
CA ALA A 607 -36.36 30.98 -24.08
C ALA A 607 -37.54 30.11 -23.58
N ALA A 608 -38.72 30.70 -23.34
CA ALA A 608 -39.80 30.14 -22.49
C ALA A 608 -41.10 29.71 -23.20
N ASP A 609 -41.04 29.17 -24.42
CA ASP A 609 -42.25 28.54 -25.01
C ASP A 609 -42.63 27.19 -24.36
N GLU A 610 -41.83 26.63 -23.45
CA GLU A 610 -42.31 25.69 -22.41
C GLU A 610 -41.56 25.85 -21.08
N PRO A 611 -42.22 25.53 -19.96
CA PRO A 611 -41.63 25.56 -18.62
C PRO A 611 -40.69 24.37 -18.41
N MET A 612 -39.48 24.43 -18.95
CA MET A 612 -38.38 23.67 -18.37
C MET A 612 -37.79 24.45 -17.19
N ALA A 613 -37.87 23.87 -16.00
CA ALA A 613 -37.36 24.49 -14.78
C ALA A 613 -35.84 24.66 -14.79
N TYR A 614 -35.06 23.91 -15.57
CA TYR A 614 -33.59 23.89 -15.47
C TYR A 614 -32.92 24.59 -16.65
N ARG A 615 -32.14 25.63 -16.35
CA ARG A 615 -31.39 26.42 -17.35
C ARG A 615 -29.89 26.21 -17.27
N MET A 616 -29.40 25.61 -16.18
CA MET A 616 -27.98 25.39 -15.94
C MET A 616 -27.73 24.04 -15.25
N VAL A 617 -26.61 23.42 -15.60
CA VAL A 617 -26.06 22.24 -14.90
C VAL A 617 -24.67 22.60 -14.39
N HIS A 618 -24.39 22.30 -13.12
CA HIS A 618 -23.07 22.40 -12.54
C HIS A 618 -22.65 21.00 -12.10
N SER A 619 -21.47 20.55 -12.54
CA SER A 619 -20.81 19.39 -11.94
C SER A 619 -19.46 19.74 -11.33
N GLU A 620 -19.15 19.11 -10.21
CA GLU A 620 -17.84 19.17 -9.59
C GLU A 620 -17.10 17.84 -9.80
N VAL A 621 -15.96 17.88 -10.49
CA VAL A 621 -15.14 16.71 -10.80
C VAL A 621 -13.83 16.77 -10.03
N GLY A 622 -13.37 15.64 -9.49
CA GLY A 622 -12.02 15.52 -8.94
C GLY A 622 -10.97 15.39 -10.06
N PHE A 623 -9.90 16.16 -9.99
CA PHE A 623 -8.75 16.04 -10.90
C PHE A 623 -7.44 16.12 -10.13
N GLY A 624 -6.83 14.97 -9.85
CA GLY A 624 -5.71 14.91 -8.92
C GLY A 624 -6.16 15.34 -7.51
N ARG A 625 -5.52 16.38 -6.95
CA ARG A 625 -5.93 17.01 -5.68
C ARG A 625 -6.86 18.20 -5.87
N GLU A 626 -7.09 18.63 -7.11
CA GLU A 626 -7.85 19.83 -7.44
C GLU A 626 -9.33 19.53 -7.68
N ARG A 627 -10.13 20.58 -7.53
CA ARG A 627 -11.55 20.56 -7.83
C ARG A 627 -11.78 21.29 -9.15
N VAL A 628 -12.46 20.61 -10.07
CA VAL A 628 -12.83 21.19 -11.36
C VAL A 628 -14.33 21.36 -11.42
N SER A 629 -14.77 22.61 -11.44
CA SER A 629 -16.18 22.96 -11.65
C SER A 629 -16.47 23.07 -13.14
N ILE A 630 -17.49 22.36 -13.60
CA ILE A 630 -17.97 22.37 -14.98
C ILE A 630 -19.39 22.89 -14.97
N ILE A 631 -19.56 24.10 -15.47
CA ILE A 631 -20.87 24.75 -15.56
C ILE A 631 -21.29 24.74 -17.02
N GLY A 632 -22.48 24.24 -17.31
CA GLY A 632 -23.10 24.19 -18.62
C GLY A 632 -24.46 24.89 -18.62
N ILE A 633 -24.74 25.72 -19.63
CA ILE A 633 -26.11 26.19 -19.90
C ILE A 633 -26.83 25.13 -20.73
N VAL A 634 -28.05 24.79 -20.35
CA VAL A 634 -28.87 23.80 -21.03
C VAL A 634 -29.91 24.54 -21.87
N THR A 635 -29.82 24.45 -23.20
CA THR A 635 -30.81 25.06 -24.12
C THR A 635 -31.66 23.98 -24.81
N ARG A 636 -32.94 24.28 -25.03
CA ARG A 636 -33.99 23.29 -25.39
C ARG A 636 -33.98 22.81 -26.85
N LYS A 637 -32.91 22.97 -27.63
CA LYS A 637 -32.96 22.48 -29.02
C LYS A 637 -32.67 20.98 -29.08
N ASP A 638 -33.77 20.21 -29.04
CA ASP A 638 -33.99 18.82 -29.45
C ASP A 638 -34.41 17.89 -28.28
N THR A 639 -35.71 17.91 -27.95
CA THR A 639 -36.37 16.85 -27.17
C THR A 639 -36.33 15.54 -27.95
N ILE A 640 -35.48 14.62 -27.48
CA ILE A 640 -35.78 13.19 -27.22
C ILE A 640 -36.71 12.52 -28.27
N PHE A 641 -36.20 12.32 -29.49
CA PHE A 641 -36.30 11.05 -30.20
C PHE A 641 -35.01 10.87 -31.00
N TRP A 642 -34.27 9.80 -30.70
CA TRP A 642 -32.96 9.53 -31.27
C TRP A 642 -33.07 9.11 -32.74
N SER A 643 -33.10 10.09 -33.64
CA SER A 643 -32.67 9.95 -35.02
C SER A 643 -32.15 11.29 -35.56
N GLY A 644 -30.90 11.66 -35.17
CA GLY A 644 -30.08 12.58 -35.98
C GLY A 644 -29.91 14.04 -35.55
N GLY A 645 -30.39 14.47 -34.39
CA GLY A 645 -30.12 15.83 -33.87
C GLY A 645 -29.94 15.82 -32.34
N GLY A 646 -28.70 16.00 -31.86
CA GLY A 646 -28.39 16.05 -30.43
C GLY A 646 -28.62 17.44 -29.82
N PRO A 647 -28.75 17.54 -28.48
CA PRO A 647 -29.02 18.80 -27.78
C PRO A 647 -27.97 19.88 -28.10
N ARG A 648 -28.44 21.10 -28.38
CA ARG A 648 -27.63 22.19 -28.94
C ARG A 648 -27.26 23.26 -27.93
N VAL A 649 -26.10 23.86 -28.20
CA VAL A 649 -25.32 24.86 -27.46
C VAL A 649 -24.97 24.47 -26.03
N MET A 650 -23.67 24.28 -25.82
CA MET A 650 -23.11 24.20 -24.48
C MET A 650 -21.89 25.09 -24.32
N ILE A 651 -22.05 26.07 -23.46
CA ILE A 651 -20.98 26.91 -22.96
C ILE A 651 -20.46 26.22 -21.70
N SER A 652 -19.18 25.88 -21.68
CA SER A 652 -18.54 25.41 -20.44
C SER A 652 -17.87 26.60 -19.77
N MET A 653 -17.92 26.66 -18.46
CA MET A 653 -16.94 27.41 -17.68
C MET A 653 -16.16 26.41 -16.83
N CYS A 654 -14.84 26.49 -16.87
CA CYS A 654 -13.97 25.63 -16.07
C CYS A 654 -13.30 26.50 -15.02
N CYS A 655 -13.78 26.43 -13.78
CA CYS A 655 -13.08 27.02 -12.64
C CYS A 655 -12.23 25.94 -11.99
N THR A 656 -10.91 26.09 -12.04
CA THR A 656 -9.95 25.25 -11.31
C THR A 656 -9.57 25.98 -10.03
N ARG A 657 -9.67 25.28 -8.89
CA ARG A 657 -9.09 25.73 -7.63
C ARG A 657 -8.42 24.56 -6.90
#